data_AF-A0A142YDQ6-F1
#
_entry.id   AF-A0A142YDQ6-F1
#
_cell.length_a   1.000
_cell.length_b   1.000
_cell.length_c   1.000
_cell.angle_alpha   90.00
_cell.angle_beta   90.00
_cell.angle_gamma   90.00
#
_symmetry.space_group_name_H-M   'P 1'
#
loop_
_entity.id
_entity.type
_entity.pdbx_description
1 polymer ?
#
loop_
_entity_poly.entity_id
_entity_poly.type
_entity_poly.pdbx_seq_one_letter_code
_entity_poly.pdbx_strand_id
1 'polypeptide(L)'
;MSRPRTRLETRLASFRNRIRRLLLAYGASRVAAAAIPLILAACLADWAFHLDPLVRLAALVAIVAAVGWSAWLRVVRPALVPFQDLDAAMRIEKRWPGLEDRLASTVQFLRTPADDPSFGSPALREATIRKAEEEVESLDFREVVDARPMVRAATLAAAAALLAASAVVLDPASAGIAARRLFVPFGGDRWPQRTHLALDPAGTTLKLAKGDAFSLVVRVREGDRVPDSVRAVYRYEDGETAAEPLAVVEGGEFRGRIETVDRPFTFSVSGGDDSSSIRDVAVRVVPPPALTRTTVRLTPPTYTGQPAQVLASGLTSFKVLKGTRVEVEAAADKPLSSATVHRSDGVEPTPARLDAVATGFSTSFTPEADLTFWFALADAEGFTSREAVRYDVRLVKDEAPRVAIVEPKTDRDVPPDALVPVAIDVDDDYGIHSARMLYQIASGDSEPHDAVALPLWSAPPPEAAEASVGPGSAGTAAPSAAALIKHQSIRHDWDLGPLALPPGAIVTFHADARDFDAISGPNRGKSRELRLRIVAKEEAARQFDEARRALREEIARTLAMQKQAAAPVADAARALDQAEALTKPQRDDLDNAGLVQRQVAGRLDDREDGLERNLRRLLDDLQNFKLDNAPAKEQMEHMLAQIVQMREKNLGAAEQALNRARKNLDAARDQAPAGPQNQPAQPNEAVADQPGENQPAGQADAEAAKAQPGEAGEDQQAADRGAKEAAKEALAQARENQGAVADELQKMLDELGEFETYRGVVKDAQDLLKKQEQAIKQSADAAARPELAGKDQAELTPEQKADLANQATRQQELAGGLQDLQEKMDQMAARLDQTDPLAASALREAAQASRDAQTAAKMEEAARGVEKNQMGQARAGQEAAKQDLKELVDLVQNRRERELARLVKELKKAETDLRALRARQAENLKATREAKNIADAQKRKDELQKLGKEQAQIQEELKKQLQKLAKLNADAAAKAGGRASSRMSKAQEQMDADDAEQAGGEEEEALADLNDAQDELEQTRRDAEEKLADEQLARMGDQLKSLSERQTKLVGDAEGFDKIRHDAGDLTRGQRVGVRNLGQIQSGLKEETGDLVKRLDGAPVFALTLRRASDDMDSAAAGLAAIKTDQETLDAARAAAKRFEQLMDALKRDDGKNGGQGAAREAEEAAAGEATASPPRPRSR
;
A
#
# COMPACT_ATOMS: atom_id res chain seq x y z
N MET A 1 -126.30 -70.78 -15.27
CA MET A 1 -126.70 -71.94 -14.43
C MET A 1 -125.72 -73.07 -14.67
N SER A 2 -124.93 -73.43 -13.67
CA SER A 2 -123.87 -74.44 -13.80
C SER A 2 -124.46 -75.84 -13.60
N ARG A 3 -124.40 -76.70 -14.62
CA ARG A 3 -124.82 -78.11 -14.53
C ARG A 3 -124.09 -78.82 -13.37
N PRO A 4 -124.76 -79.71 -12.61
CA PRO A 4 -124.08 -80.56 -11.63
C PRO A 4 -123.07 -81.45 -12.36
N ARG A 5 -121.80 -81.40 -11.92
CA ARG A 5 -120.73 -82.19 -12.50
C ARG A 5 -120.97 -83.68 -12.31
N THR A 6 -120.71 -84.49 -13.33
CA THR A 6 -120.84 -85.94 -13.24
C THR A 6 -119.73 -86.54 -12.34
N ARG A 7 -119.94 -87.77 -11.85
CA ARG A 7 -118.94 -88.50 -11.04
C ARG A 7 -117.60 -88.61 -11.79
N LEU A 8 -117.66 -88.78 -13.11
CA LEU A 8 -116.49 -88.85 -13.99
C LEU A 8 -115.68 -87.54 -14.02
N GLU A 9 -116.34 -86.38 -14.18
CA GLU A 9 -115.68 -85.06 -14.14
C GLU A 9 -114.99 -84.80 -12.79
N THR A 10 -115.59 -85.30 -11.70
CA THR A 10 -115.01 -85.18 -10.35
C THR A 10 -113.77 -86.06 -10.17
N ARG A 11 -113.77 -87.30 -10.68
CA ARG A 11 -112.59 -88.18 -10.69
C ARG A 11 -111.45 -87.59 -11.54
N LEU A 12 -111.74 -87.07 -12.74
CA LEU A 12 -110.75 -86.40 -13.61
C LEU A 12 -110.16 -85.13 -12.95
N ALA A 13 -110.99 -84.31 -12.32
CA ALA A 13 -110.52 -83.13 -11.60
C ALA A 13 -109.60 -83.48 -10.41
N SER A 14 -109.91 -84.56 -9.68
CA SER A 14 -109.07 -85.05 -8.57
C SER A 14 -107.70 -85.54 -9.06
N PHE A 15 -107.65 -86.21 -10.22
CA PHE A 15 -106.43 -86.68 -10.86
C PHE A 15 -105.54 -85.52 -11.35
N ARG A 16 -106.12 -84.50 -12.00
CA ARG A 16 -105.41 -83.28 -12.40
C ARG A 16 -104.76 -82.58 -11.21
N ASN A 17 -105.50 -82.41 -10.11
CA ASN A 17 -104.97 -81.77 -8.90
C ASN A 17 -103.80 -82.55 -8.30
N ARG A 18 -103.83 -83.89 -8.36
CA ARG A 18 -102.74 -84.75 -7.87
C ARG A 18 -101.48 -84.63 -8.73
N ILE A 19 -101.60 -84.65 -10.07
CA ILE A 19 -100.46 -84.43 -10.98
C ILE A 19 -99.82 -83.07 -10.72
N ARG A 20 -100.65 -82.02 -10.59
CA ARG A 20 -100.15 -80.67 -10.32
C ARG A 20 -99.36 -80.60 -9.01
N ARG A 21 -99.86 -81.23 -7.93
CA ARG A 21 -99.15 -81.30 -6.64
C ARG A 21 -97.80 -82.02 -6.73
N LEU A 22 -97.74 -83.15 -7.45
CA LEU A 22 -96.50 -83.91 -7.63
C LEU A 22 -95.45 -83.17 -8.47
N LEU A 23 -95.88 -82.46 -9.52
CA LEU A 23 -94.99 -81.62 -10.33
C LEU A 23 -94.42 -80.45 -9.52
N LEU A 24 -95.27 -79.80 -8.71
CA LEU A 24 -94.82 -78.72 -7.82
C LEU A 24 -93.84 -79.22 -6.76
N ALA A 25 -94.12 -80.36 -6.13
CA ALA A 25 -93.23 -80.98 -5.15
C ALA A 25 -91.87 -81.38 -5.76
N TYR A 26 -91.87 -81.93 -6.98
CA TYR A 26 -90.65 -82.25 -7.70
C TYR A 26 -89.84 -81.01 -8.08
N GLY A 27 -90.51 -79.96 -8.58
CA GLY A 27 -89.88 -78.68 -8.90
C GLY A 27 -89.24 -78.03 -7.68
N ALA A 28 -89.99 -77.94 -6.57
CA ALA A 28 -89.50 -77.37 -5.31
C ALA A 28 -88.30 -78.14 -4.74
N SER A 29 -88.35 -79.47 -4.77
CA SER A 29 -87.25 -80.32 -4.30
C SER A 29 -85.96 -80.08 -5.09
N ARG A 30 -86.05 -79.89 -6.41
CA ARG A 30 -84.87 -79.57 -7.23
C ARG A 30 -84.32 -78.16 -7.01
N VAL A 31 -85.17 -77.18 -6.73
CA VAL A 31 -84.71 -75.83 -6.39
C VAL A 31 -83.94 -75.86 -5.07
N ALA A 32 -84.47 -76.54 -4.06
CA ALA A 32 -83.80 -76.70 -2.76
C ALA A 32 -82.45 -77.42 -2.88
N ALA A 33 -82.39 -78.51 -3.66
CA ALA A 33 -81.15 -79.27 -3.89
C ALA A 33 -80.04 -78.46 -4.59
N ALA A 34 -80.39 -77.40 -5.33
CA ALA A 34 -79.42 -76.52 -5.98
C ALA A 34 -79.05 -75.29 -5.12
N ALA A 35 -80.01 -74.71 -4.39
CA ALA A 35 -79.80 -73.49 -3.62
C ALA A 35 -78.88 -73.68 -2.41
N ILE A 36 -79.09 -74.76 -1.64
CA ILE A 36 -78.37 -74.99 -0.38
C ILE A 36 -76.84 -75.13 -0.58
N PRO A 37 -76.33 -75.93 -1.54
CA PRO A 37 -74.89 -76.05 -1.76
C PRO A 37 -74.23 -74.75 -2.22
N LEU A 38 -74.92 -73.95 -3.04
CA LEU A 38 -74.42 -72.65 -3.53
C LEU A 38 -74.20 -71.65 -2.39
N ILE A 39 -75.14 -71.59 -1.44
CA ILE A 39 -75.04 -70.71 -0.27
C ILE A 39 -73.86 -71.15 0.62
N LEU A 40 -73.73 -72.45 0.88
CA LEU A 40 -72.62 -72.97 1.70
C LEU A 40 -71.25 -72.68 1.10
N ALA A 41 -71.10 -72.83 -0.22
CA ALA A 41 -69.84 -72.54 -0.92
C ALA A 41 -69.45 -71.06 -0.78
N ALA A 42 -70.40 -70.13 -0.90
CA ALA A 42 -70.14 -68.71 -0.75
C ALA A 42 -69.73 -68.34 0.69
N CYS A 43 -70.39 -68.91 1.70
CA CYS A 43 -70.01 -68.74 3.11
C CYS A 43 -68.59 -69.23 3.40
N LEU A 44 -68.21 -70.40 2.85
CA LEU A 44 -66.87 -70.95 3.03
C LEU A 44 -65.78 -70.09 2.36
N ALA A 45 -66.07 -69.54 1.18
CA ALA A 45 -65.15 -68.67 0.46
C ALA A 45 -64.90 -67.34 1.22
N ASP A 46 -65.94 -66.75 1.82
CA ASP A 46 -65.78 -65.54 2.63
C ASP A 46 -64.98 -65.78 3.92
N TRP A 47 -65.10 -66.96 4.52
CA TRP A 47 -64.27 -67.35 5.67
C TRP A 47 -62.79 -67.52 5.30
N ALA A 48 -62.50 -68.19 4.18
CA ALA A 48 -61.12 -68.45 3.78
C ALA A 48 -60.38 -67.21 3.24
N PHE A 49 -61.07 -66.36 2.47
CA PHE A 49 -60.43 -65.29 1.70
C PHE A 49 -60.80 -63.86 2.14
N HIS A 50 -61.65 -63.71 3.17
CA HIS A 50 -62.06 -62.41 3.70
C HIS A 50 -62.58 -61.49 2.57
N LEU A 51 -63.60 -61.96 1.84
CA LEU A 51 -64.05 -61.32 0.61
C LEU A 51 -64.50 -59.87 0.84
N ASP A 52 -64.14 -59.00 -0.09
CA ASP A 52 -64.58 -57.60 -0.11
C ASP A 52 -66.13 -57.52 -0.17
N PRO A 53 -66.76 -56.51 0.46
CA PRO A 53 -68.21 -56.30 0.40
C PRO A 53 -68.79 -56.37 -1.02
N LEU A 54 -68.08 -55.86 -2.03
CA LEU A 54 -68.54 -55.90 -3.42
C LEU A 54 -68.54 -57.31 -4.01
N VAL A 55 -67.55 -58.13 -3.64
CA VAL A 55 -67.46 -59.53 -4.09
C VAL A 55 -68.56 -60.38 -3.42
N ARG A 56 -68.84 -60.12 -2.14
CA ARG A 56 -69.96 -60.73 -1.43
C ARG A 56 -71.32 -60.36 -2.04
N LEU A 57 -71.51 -59.08 -2.38
CA LEU A 57 -72.73 -58.63 -3.07
C LEU A 57 -72.89 -59.32 -4.43
N ALA A 58 -71.82 -59.39 -5.23
CA ALA A 58 -71.85 -60.08 -6.52
C ALA A 58 -72.21 -61.56 -6.38
N ALA A 59 -71.63 -62.27 -5.39
CA ALA A 59 -71.96 -63.65 -5.10
C ALA A 59 -73.43 -63.84 -4.68
N LEU A 60 -73.95 -62.97 -3.80
CA LEU A 60 -75.35 -63.01 -3.37
C LEU A 60 -76.31 -62.78 -4.54
N VAL A 61 -76.05 -61.77 -5.38
CA VAL A 61 -76.86 -61.48 -6.58
C VAL A 61 -76.86 -62.68 -7.53
N ALA A 62 -75.70 -63.30 -7.76
CA ALA A 62 -75.59 -64.49 -8.61
C ALA A 62 -76.41 -65.68 -8.06
N ILE A 63 -76.38 -65.92 -6.75
CA ILE A 63 -77.17 -66.98 -6.10
C ILE A 63 -78.66 -66.70 -6.23
N VAL A 64 -79.12 -65.47 -5.95
CA VAL A 64 -80.53 -65.08 -6.05
C VAL A 64 -81.02 -65.24 -7.50
N ALA A 65 -80.24 -64.80 -8.49
CA ALA A 65 -80.59 -64.94 -9.89
C ALA A 65 -80.70 -66.42 -10.32
N ALA A 66 -79.74 -67.26 -9.91
CA ALA A 66 -79.74 -68.69 -10.23
C ALA A 66 -80.93 -69.44 -9.62
N VAL A 67 -81.24 -69.16 -8.35
CA VAL A 67 -82.38 -69.76 -7.64
C VAL A 67 -83.70 -69.27 -8.22
N GLY A 68 -83.83 -67.97 -8.48
CA GLY A 68 -85.02 -67.37 -9.09
C GLY A 68 -85.32 -67.92 -10.48
N TRP A 69 -84.30 -68.03 -11.34
CA TRP A 69 -84.41 -68.64 -12.67
C TRP A 69 -84.86 -70.11 -12.60
N SER A 70 -84.26 -70.89 -11.69
CA SER A 70 -84.62 -72.29 -11.47
C SER A 70 -86.08 -72.44 -10.98
N ALA A 71 -86.50 -71.62 -10.02
CA ALA A 71 -87.87 -71.61 -9.51
C ALA A 71 -88.90 -71.21 -10.58
N TRP A 72 -88.58 -70.21 -11.40
CA TRP A 72 -89.43 -69.79 -12.52
C TRP A 72 -89.67 -70.92 -13.52
N LEU A 73 -88.60 -71.57 -13.98
CA LEU A 73 -88.67 -72.65 -14.98
C LEU A 73 -89.33 -73.93 -14.44
N ARG A 74 -89.05 -74.27 -13.17
CA ARG A 74 -89.36 -75.61 -12.63
C ARG A 74 -90.62 -75.64 -11.74
N VAL A 75 -91.04 -74.52 -11.15
CA VAL A 75 -92.18 -74.45 -10.23
C VAL A 75 -93.27 -73.53 -10.78
N VAL A 76 -92.93 -72.27 -11.09
CA VAL A 76 -93.92 -71.24 -11.46
C VAL A 76 -94.51 -71.50 -12.84
N ARG A 77 -93.66 -71.70 -13.87
CA ARG A 77 -94.11 -71.96 -15.24
C ARG A 77 -95.01 -73.20 -15.34
N PRO A 78 -94.69 -74.36 -14.74
CA PRO A 78 -95.58 -75.52 -14.75
C PRO A 78 -96.88 -75.33 -13.94
N ALA A 79 -96.88 -74.48 -12.90
CA ALA A 79 -98.08 -74.21 -12.10
C ALA A 79 -99.17 -73.49 -12.90
N LEU A 80 -98.76 -72.58 -13.78
CA LEU A 80 -99.62 -71.65 -14.50
C LEU A 80 -100.25 -72.24 -15.78
N VAL A 81 -99.77 -73.40 -16.27
CA VAL A 81 -100.33 -74.03 -17.47
C VAL A 81 -101.69 -74.69 -17.16
N PRO A 82 -102.78 -74.36 -17.90
CA PRO A 82 -104.08 -75.00 -17.74
C PRO A 82 -104.04 -76.43 -18.30
N PHE A 83 -104.37 -77.43 -17.47
CA PHE A 83 -104.52 -78.84 -17.90
C PHE A 83 -106.00 -79.09 -18.23
N GLN A 84 -106.31 -79.33 -19.51
CA GLN A 84 -107.68 -79.59 -19.97
C GLN A 84 -108.10 -81.03 -19.62
N ASP A 85 -109.38 -81.25 -19.31
CA ASP A 85 -109.88 -82.58 -18.91
C ASP A 85 -109.78 -83.61 -20.06
N LEU A 86 -109.76 -83.15 -21.31
CA LEU A 86 -109.50 -83.97 -22.50
C LEU A 86 -108.06 -84.51 -22.53
N ASP A 87 -107.06 -83.68 -22.18
CA ASP A 87 -105.66 -84.13 -22.12
C ASP A 87 -105.45 -85.18 -21.03
N ALA A 88 -106.17 -85.05 -19.91
CA ALA A 88 -106.17 -86.04 -18.84
C ALA A 88 -106.82 -87.35 -19.29
N ALA A 89 -107.96 -87.28 -20.01
CA ALA A 89 -108.64 -88.43 -20.59
C ALA A 89 -107.76 -89.18 -21.60
N MET A 90 -107.15 -88.49 -22.57
CA MET A 90 -106.24 -89.10 -23.56
C MET A 90 -105.01 -89.76 -22.90
N ARG A 91 -104.50 -89.19 -21.80
CA ARG A 91 -103.33 -89.75 -21.11
C ARG A 91 -103.67 -90.97 -20.25
N ILE A 92 -104.91 -91.06 -19.78
CA ILE A 92 -105.48 -92.25 -19.15
C ILE A 92 -105.68 -93.34 -20.21
N GLU A 93 -106.25 -93.02 -21.37
CA GLU A 93 -106.44 -93.98 -22.49
C GLU A 93 -105.11 -94.53 -23.03
N LYS A 94 -104.05 -93.71 -23.11
CA LYS A 94 -102.70 -94.21 -23.46
C LYS A 94 -102.19 -95.32 -22.54
N ARG A 95 -102.63 -95.36 -21.28
CA ARG A 95 -102.24 -96.40 -20.31
C ARG A 95 -103.11 -97.65 -20.42
N TRP A 96 -104.39 -97.48 -20.80
CA TRP A 96 -105.34 -98.57 -21.03
C TRP A 96 -105.96 -98.47 -22.43
N PRO A 97 -105.32 -99.04 -23.46
CA PRO A 97 -105.76 -98.92 -24.86
C PRO A 97 -107.17 -99.48 -25.14
N GLY A 98 -107.67 -100.35 -24.27
CA GLY A 98 -109.00 -100.98 -24.41
C GLY A 98 -110.20 -100.05 -24.28
N LEU A 99 -109.99 -98.77 -23.93
CA LEU A 99 -111.03 -97.74 -23.87
C LEU A 99 -111.43 -97.18 -25.25
N GLU A 100 -110.66 -97.44 -26.33
CA GLU A 100 -111.00 -97.12 -27.73
C GLU A 100 -111.63 -95.72 -27.94
N ASP A 101 -110.97 -94.65 -27.48
CA ASP A 101 -111.41 -93.23 -27.53
C ASP A 101 -112.75 -92.92 -26.83
N ARG A 102 -113.31 -93.85 -26.07
CA ARG A 102 -114.63 -93.69 -25.41
C ARG A 102 -114.56 -92.71 -24.25
N LEU A 103 -113.46 -92.62 -23.52
CA LEU A 103 -113.33 -91.70 -22.38
C LEU A 103 -113.11 -90.27 -22.88
N ALA A 104 -112.28 -90.08 -23.90
CA ALA A 104 -112.11 -88.80 -24.59
C ALA A 104 -113.43 -88.32 -25.22
N SER A 105 -114.12 -89.20 -25.94
CA SER A 105 -115.42 -88.91 -26.55
C SER A 105 -116.50 -88.61 -25.51
N THR A 106 -116.52 -89.32 -24.37
CA THR A 106 -117.47 -89.08 -23.27
C THR A 106 -117.25 -87.72 -22.61
N VAL A 107 -116.00 -87.32 -22.38
CA VAL A 107 -115.67 -85.98 -21.85
C VAL A 107 -116.04 -84.89 -22.85
N GLN A 108 -115.98 -85.17 -24.15
CA GLN A 108 -116.45 -84.25 -25.20
C GLN A 108 -117.98 -84.17 -25.23
N PHE A 109 -118.71 -85.29 -25.15
CA PHE A 109 -120.18 -85.32 -25.13
C PHE A 109 -120.77 -84.67 -23.87
N LEU A 110 -120.16 -84.83 -22.71
CA LEU A 110 -120.60 -84.20 -21.46
C LEU A 110 -120.55 -82.67 -21.51
N ARG A 111 -119.69 -82.11 -22.37
CA ARG A 111 -119.55 -80.66 -22.59
C ARG A 111 -120.48 -80.10 -23.67
N THR A 112 -121.24 -80.95 -24.36
CA THR A 112 -122.20 -80.54 -25.41
C THR A 112 -123.64 -80.46 -24.83
N PRO A 113 -124.46 -79.46 -25.22
CA PRO A 113 -125.86 -79.34 -24.77
C PRO A 113 -126.72 -80.55 -25.17
N ALA A 114 -127.68 -80.94 -24.32
CA ALA A 114 -128.45 -82.18 -24.52
C ALA A 114 -129.41 -82.13 -25.72
N ASP A 115 -129.89 -80.92 -26.08
CA ASP A 115 -130.92 -80.74 -27.12
C ASP A 115 -130.36 -80.42 -28.52
N ASP A 116 -129.04 -80.50 -28.71
CA ASP A 116 -128.42 -80.24 -30.02
C ASP A 116 -128.51 -81.49 -30.92
N PRO A 117 -129.31 -81.48 -32.01
CA PRO A 117 -129.50 -82.64 -32.88
C PRO A 117 -128.25 -82.98 -33.72
N SER A 118 -127.27 -82.07 -33.82
CA SER A 118 -126.12 -82.19 -34.72
C SER A 118 -125.17 -83.35 -34.43
N PHE A 119 -125.17 -83.86 -33.19
CA PHE A 119 -124.22 -84.89 -32.74
C PHE A 119 -124.89 -86.28 -32.55
N GLY A 120 -126.00 -86.55 -33.23
CA GLY A 120 -126.70 -87.85 -33.22
C GLY A 120 -127.74 -88.03 -32.10
N SER A 121 -128.34 -89.22 -32.01
CA SER A 121 -129.43 -89.56 -31.09
C SER A 121 -129.06 -89.31 -29.61
N PRO A 122 -129.88 -88.55 -28.84
CA PRO A 122 -129.66 -88.34 -27.41
C PRO A 122 -129.53 -89.64 -26.63
N ALA A 123 -130.33 -90.66 -26.99
CA ALA A 123 -130.32 -91.96 -26.33
C ALA A 123 -128.99 -92.73 -26.56
N LEU A 124 -128.37 -92.59 -27.75
CA LEU A 124 -127.08 -93.21 -28.03
C LEU A 124 -125.93 -92.51 -27.29
N ARG A 125 -125.96 -91.16 -27.21
CA ARG A 125 -124.96 -90.42 -26.41
C ARG A 125 -125.02 -90.78 -24.95
N GLU A 126 -126.24 -90.86 -24.40
CA GLU A 126 -126.43 -91.26 -23.01
C GLU A 126 -125.97 -92.71 -22.78
N ALA A 127 -126.19 -93.61 -23.75
CA ALA A 127 -125.68 -94.98 -23.69
C ALA A 127 -124.13 -95.03 -23.74
N THR A 128 -123.48 -94.20 -24.57
CA THR A 128 -122.01 -94.11 -24.61
C THR A 128 -121.44 -93.54 -23.31
N ILE A 129 -122.06 -92.49 -22.77
CA ILE A 129 -121.66 -91.91 -21.46
C ILE A 129 -121.80 -92.97 -20.37
N ARG A 130 -122.94 -93.67 -20.30
CA ARG A 130 -123.19 -94.70 -19.28
C ARG A 130 -122.22 -95.87 -19.39
N LYS A 131 -121.95 -96.34 -20.62
CA LYS A 131 -121.02 -97.45 -20.88
C LYS A 131 -119.57 -97.08 -20.57
N ALA A 132 -119.16 -95.86 -20.91
CA ALA A 132 -117.85 -95.35 -20.53
C ALA A 132 -117.73 -95.13 -19.02
N GLU A 133 -118.80 -94.69 -18.34
CA GLU A 133 -118.82 -94.57 -16.88
C GLU A 133 -118.68 -95.95 -16.20
N GLU A 134 -119.35 -96.99 -16.70
CA GLU A 134 -119.21 -98.37 -16.21
C GLU A 134 -117.80 -98.95 -16.42
N GLU A 135 -117.25 -98.84 -17.64
CA GLU A 135 -115.91 -99.36 -17.96
C GLU A 135 -114.80 -98.63 -17.17
N VAL A 136 -115.01 -97.34 -16.85
CA VAL A 136 -114.07 -96.51 -16.08
C VAL A 136 -114.21 -96.71 -14.57
N GLU A 137 -115.34 -97.24 -14.09
CA GLU A 137 -115.58 -97.41 -12.65
C GLU A 137 -114.54 -98.35 -12.01
N SER A 138 -114.12 -99.38 -12.74
CA SER A 138 -113.12 -100.38 -12.33
C SER A 138 -111.64 -99.97 -12.51
N LEU A 139 -111.35 -98.82 -13.15
CA LEU A 139 -109.97 -98.39 -13.43
C LEU A 139 -109.44 -97.42 -12.35
N ASP A 140 -108.23 -97.68 -11.82
CA ASP A 140 -107.55 -96.75 -10.90
C ASP A 140 -106.62 -95.79 -11.66
N PHE A 141 -107.06 -94.54 -11.81
CA PHE A 141 -106.28 -93.48 -12.47
C PHE A 141 -104.90 -93.22 -11.84
N ARG A 142 -104.66 -93.69 -10.61
CA ARG A 142 -103.39 -93.48 -9.88
C ARG A 142 -102.20 -94.19 -10.54
N GLU A 143 -102.43 -95.28 -11.25
CA GLU A 143 -101.35 -96.09 -11.87
C GLU A 143 -100.71 -95.43 -13.11
N VAL A 144 -101.25 -94.31 -13.58
CA VAL A 144 -100.73 -93.54 -14.73
C VAL A 144 -99.51 -92.69 -14.35
N VAL A 145 -99.28 -92.42 -13.05
CA VAL A 145 -98.29 -91.43 -12.58
C VAL A 145 -97.11 -92.11 -11.87
N ASP A 146 -95.91 -92.05 -12.46
CA ASP A 146 -94.67 -92.51 -11.81
C ASP A 146 -94.11 -91.45 -10.84
N ALA A 147 -94.04 -91.77 -9.55
CA ALA A 147 -93.54 -90.88 -8.50
C ALA A 147 -92.01 -90.95 -8.26
N ARG A 148 -91.29 -91.88 -8.91
CA ARG A 148 -89.85 -92.11 -8.65
C ARG A 148 -88.95 -90.88 -8.86
N PRO A 149 -89.15 -90.03 -9.90
CA PRO A 149 -88.34 -88.82 -10.06
C PRO A 149 -88.50 -87.82 -8.90
N MET A 150 -89.70 -87.73 -8.31
CA MET A 150 -89.98 -86.87 -7.16
C MET A 150 -89.16 -87.29 -5.94
N VAL A 151 -89.15 -88.60 -5.64
CA VAL A 151 -88.42 -89.15 -4.48
C VAL A 151 -86.92 -88.89 -4.59
N ARG A 152 -86.32 -89.09 -5.78
CA ARG A 152 -84.88 -88.82 -6.00
C ARG A 152 -84.51 -87.35 -5.82
N ALA A 153 -85.38 -86.42 -6.25
CA ALA A 153 -85.13 -85.00 -6.03
C ALA A 153 -85.27 -84.62 -4.55
N ALA A 154 -86.23 -85.22 -3.84
CA ALA A 154 -86.43 -85.01 -2.41
C ALA A 154 -85.26 -85.55 -1.58
N THR A 155 -84.69 -86.71 -1.92
CA THR A 155 -83.52 -87.26 -1.21
C THR A 155 -82.27 -86.40 -1.38
N LEU A 156 -82.04 -85.83 -2.57
CA LEU A 156 -80.92 -84.89 -2.80
C LEU A 156 -81.10 -83.59 -2.02
N ALA A 157 -82.32 -83.05 -1.96
CA ALA A 157 -82.62 -81.87 -1.15
C ALA A 157 -82.39 -82.14 0.35
N ALA A 158 -82.80 -83.32 0.82
CA ALA A 158 -82.58 -83.73 2.21
C ALA A 158 -81.09 -83.87 2.55
N ALA A 159 -80.28 -84.46 1.66
CA ALA A 159 -78.84 -84.57 1.86
C ALA A 159 -78.13 -83.20 1.94
N ALA A 160 -78.52 -82.27 1.06
CA ALA A 160 -77.97 -80.90 1.09
C ALA A 160 -78.35 -80.16 2.38
N ALA A 161 -79.60 -80.31 2.86
CA ALA A 161 -80.04 -79.73 4.12
C ALA A 161 -79.27 -80.30 5.34
N LEU A 162 -78.96 -81.60 5.32
CA LEU A 162 -78.20 -82.27 6.38
C LEU A 162 -76.75 -81.75 6.46
N LEU A 163 -76.13 -81.47 5.30
CA LEU A 163 -74.79 -80.90 5.22
C LEU A 163 -74.74 -79.43 5.67
N ALA A 164 -75.80 -78.65 5.41
CA ALA A 164 -75.92 -77.31 5.98
C ALA A 164 -76.07 -77.34 7.51
N ALA A 165 -76.85 -78.30 8.03
CA ALA A 165 -77.06 -78.45 9.46
C ALA A 165 -75.77 -78.85 10.21
N SER A 166 -74.92 -79.71 9.63
CA SER A 166 -73.65 -80.11 10.27
C SER A 166 -72.67 -78.93 10.42
N ALA A 167 -72.59 -78.03 9.44
CA ALA A 167 -71.75 -76.84 9.51
C ALA A 167 -72.16 -75.90 10.67
N VAL A 168 -73.46 -75.78 10.95
CA VAL A 168 -73.99 -74.95 12.05
C VAL A 168 -73.70 -75.58 13.42
N VAL A 169 -73.68 -76.92 13.53
CA VAL A 169 -73.41 -77.62 14.80
C VAL A 169 -71.94 -77.60 15.17
N LEU A 170 -71.04 -77.72 14.18
CA LEU A 170 -69.59 -77.76 14.42
C LEU A 170 -69.03 -76.41 14.91
N ASP A 171 -69.50 -75.30 14.34
CA ASP A 171 -69.08 -73.96 14.75
C ASP A 171 -70.25 -72.96 14.62
N PRO A 172 -71.12 -72.86 15.64
CA PRO A 172 -72.30 -72.00 15.58
C PRO A 172 -71.97 -70.51 15.50
N ALA A 173 -70.81 -70.09 16.02
CA ALA A 173 -70.40 -68.69 16.01
C ALA A 173 -69.91 -68.28 14.62
N SER A 174 -68.99 -69.05 14.02
CA SER A 174 -68.47 -68.74 12.69
C SER A 174 -69.51 -68.94 11.60
N ALA A 175 -70.38 -69.95 11.72
CA ALA A 175 -71.51 -70.14 10.80
C ALA A 175 -72.50 -68.96 10.85
N GLY A 176 -72.73 -68.39 12.05
CA GLY A 176 -73.54 -67.19 12.23
C GLY A 176 -72.93 -65.96 11.58
N ILE A 177 -71.62 -65.74 11.76
CA ILE A 177 -70.90 -64.62 11.14
C ILE A 177 -70.86 -64.76 9.61
N ALA A 178 -70.57 -65.96 9.08
CA ALA A 178 -70.56 -66.22 7.64
C ALA A 178 -71.93 -65.96 6.99
N ALA A 179 -73.02 -66.41 7.63
CA ALA A 179 -74.37 -66.17 7.12
C ALA A 179 -74.71 -64.67 7.13
N ARG A 180 -74.41 -63.94 8.21
CA ARG A 180 -74.66 -62.49 8.30
C ARG A 180 -73.85 -61.71 7.28
N ARG A 181 -72.58 -62.07 7.09
CA ARG A 181 -71.70 -61.43 6.10
C ARG A 181 -72.13 -61.69 4.65
N LEU A 182 -72.74 -62.84 4.36
CA LEU A 182 -73.26 -63.14 3.01
C LEU A 182 -74.59 -62.42 2.71
N PHE A 183 -75.55 -62.43 3.66
CA PHE A 183 -76.87 -61.80 3.46
C PHE A 183 -76.87 -60.29 3.70
N VAL A 184 -75.90 -59.78 4.46
CA VAL A 184 -75.64 -58.36 4.68
C VAL A 184 -74.23 -58.04 4.20
N PRO A 185 -73.99 -57.94 2.86
CA PRO A 185 -72.65 -57.81 2.29
C PRO A 185 -71.90 -56.57 2.77
N PHE A 186 -72.63 -55.50 3.12
CA PHE A 186 -72.07 -54.27 3.69
C PHE A 186 -72.13 -54.21 5.23
N GLY A 187 -72.41 -55.33 5.89
CA GLY A 187 -72.43 -55.43 7.35
C GLY A 187 -71.02 -55.37 7.95
N GLY A 188 -70.90 -54.77 9.12
CA GLY A 188 -69.63 -54.55 9.81
C GLY A 188 -69.11 -55.72 10.64
N ASP A 189 -69.71 -56.91 10.54
CA ASP A 189 -69.33 -58.08 11.33
C ASP A 189 -67.92 -58.56 10.94
N ARG A 190 -66.96 -58.39 11.85
CA ARG A 190 -65.55 -58.77 11.66
C ARG A 190 -65.30 -60.20 12.15
N TRP A 191 -64.37 -60.89 11.49
CA TRP A 191 -63.80 -62.11 12.05
C TRP A 191 -62.96 -61.74 13.29
N PRO A 192 -62.94 -62.56 14.35
CA PRO A 192 -62.21 -62.24 15.59
C PRO A 192 -60.69 -62.13 15.38
N GLN A 193 -60.09 -61.01 15.82
CA GLN A 193 -58.66 -60.69 15.74
C GLN A 193 -57.91 -61.06 17.04
N ARG A 194 -56.59 -61.29 16.96
CA ARG A 194 -55.70 -61.73 18.05
C ARG A 194 -54.62 -60.71 18.45
N THR A 195 -54.45 -59.64 17.68
CA THR A 195 -53.46 -58.56 17.88
C THR A 195 -54.17 -57.20 17.81
N HIS A 196 -53.87 -56.28 18.73
CA HIS A 196 -54.29 -54.87 18.62
C HIS A 196 -53.14 -53.91 18.95
N LEU A 197 -52.90 -52.92 18.08
CA LEU A 197 -51.88 -51.89 18.23
C LEU A 197 -52.49 -50.57 18.74
N ALA A 198 -51.81 -49.90 19.68
CA ALA A 198 -52.20 -48.61 20.25
C ALA A 198 -51.04 -47.60 20.21
N LEU A 199 -51.35 -46.33 19.94
CA LEU A 199 -50.37 -45.23 20.02
C LEU A 199 -50.13 -44.82 21.47
N ASP A 200 -48.87 -44.58 21.84
CA ASP A 200 -48.52 -43.93 23.11
C ASP A 200 -48.58 -42.39 22.94
N PRO A 201 -49.54 -41.69 23.58
CA PRO A 201 -49.70 -40.24 23.43
C PRO A 201 -48.55 -39.43 24.02
N ALA A 202 -47.82 -39.96 25.00
CA ALA A 202 -46.71 -39.24 25.64
C ALA A 202 -45.39 -39.36 24.85
N GLY A 203 -45.24 -40.43 24.06
CA GLY A 203 -44.04 -40.69 23.25
C GLY A 203 -44.14 -40.24 21.78
N THR A 204 -45.35 -39.90 21.30
CA THR A 204 -45.60 -39.58 19.88
C THR A 204 -45.83 -38.08 19.64
N THR A 205 -45.00 -37.46 18.81
CA THR A 205 -45.06 -36.01 18.55
C THR A 205 -46.02 -35.68 17.40
N LEU A 206 -47.23 -35.20 17.69
CA LEU A 206 -48.24 -34.89 16.66
C LEU A 206 -48.15 -33.46 16.09
N LYS A 207 -47.46 -32.56 16.77
CA LYS A 207 -47.25 -31.17 16.35
C LYS A 207 -45.80 -30.78 16.62
N LEU A 208 -45.07 -30.38 15.59
CA LEU A 208 -43.64 -30.10 15.65
C LEU A 208 -43.28 -28.84 14.85
N ALA A 209 -42.18 -28.16 15.21
CA ALA A 209 -41.70 -27.05 14.41
C ALA A 209 -40.95 -27.57 13.17
N LYS A 210 -41.00 -26.82 12.07
CA LYS A 210 -40.26 -27.17 10.85
C LYS A 210 -38.77 -27.41 11.17
N GLY A 211 -38.28 -28.61 10.85
CA GLY A 211 -36.92 -29.07 11.10
C GLY A 211 -36.69 -29.77 12.44
N ASP A 212 -37.70 -29.91 13.31
CA ASP A 212 -37.64 -30.73 14.52
C ASP A 212 -37.75 -32.24 14.20
N ALA A 213 -37.24 -33.06 15.13
CA ALA A 213 -37.32 -34.51 15.02
C ALA A 213 -38.72 -35.03 15.39
N PHE A 214 -39.25 -35.95 14.59
CA PHE A 214 -40.49 -36.67 14.88
C PHE A 214 -40.21 -37.99 15.58
N SER A 215 -40.91 -38.27 16.68
CA SER A 215 -40.89 -39.56 17.39
C SER A 215 -42.25 -40.25 17.32
N LEU A 216 -42.23 -41.55 17.08
CA LEU A 216 -43.40 -42.43 17.03
C LEU A 216 -43.21 -43.60 18.00
N VAL A 217 -44.18 -43.83 18.90
CA VAL A 217 -44.18 -44.94 19.85
C VAL A 217 -45.51 -45.69 19.80
N VAL A 218 -45.45 -47.00 19.55
CA VAL A 218 -46.61 -47.88 19.39
C VAL A 218 -46.49 -49.05 20.36
N ARG A 219 -47.56 -49.41 21.08
CA ARG A 219 -47.61 -50.56 22.00
C ARG A 219 -48.69 -51.55 21.62
N VAL A 220 -48.45 -52.82 21.88
CA VAL A 220 -49.48 -53.88 21.79
C VAL A 220 -50.35 -53.82 23.04
N ARG A 221 -51.66 -54.03 22.89
CA ARG A 221 -52.60 -54.08 24.02
C ARG A 221 -52.28 -55.26 24.95
N GLU A 222 -52.38 -55.03 26.26
CA GLU A 222 -52.06 -56.02 27.28
C GLU A 222 -52.92 -57.30 27.13
N GLY A 223 -52.27 -58.47 27.00
CA GLY A 223 -52.91 -59.78 26.83
C GLY A 223 -53.05 -60.27 25.38
N ASP A 224 -52.77 -59.43 24.38
CA ASP A 224 -52.80 -59.80 22.96
C ASP A 224 -51.47 -60.43 22.49
N ARG A 225 -51.51 -61.13 21.35
CA ARG A 225 -50.31 -61.76 20.78
C ARG A 225 -49.40 -60.69 20.18
N VAL A 226 -48.17 -60.58 20.68
CA VAL A 226 -47.16 -59.66 20.11
C VAL A 226 -46.73 -60.14 18.72
N PRO A 227 -46.80 -59.30 17.68
CA PRO A 227 -46.35 -59.64 16.33
C PRO A 227 -44.82 -59.51 16.20
N ASP A 228 -44.20 -60.34 15.35
CA ASP A 228 -42.74 -60.35 15.16
C ASP A 228 -42.21 -59.08 14.47
N SER A 229 -43.06 -58.35 13.74
CA SER A 229 -42.71 -57.07 13.12
C SER A 229 -43.92 -56.15 12.98
N VAL A 230 -43.68 -54.85 13.12
CA VAL A 230 -44.65 -53.77 12.91
C VAL A 230 -44.05 -52.79 11.90
N ARG A 231 -44.84 -52.40 10.90
CA ARG A 231 -44.43 -51.43 9.86
C ARG A 231 -45.26 -50.16 9.96
N ALA A 232 -44.59 -49.02 9.90
CA ALA A 232 -45.21 -47.72 9.72
C ALA A 232 -45.08 -47.29 8.26
N VAL A 233 -46.18 -46.78 7.69
CA VAL A 233 -46.21 -46.18 6.36
C VAL A 233 -46.49 -44.70 6.52
N TYR A 234 -45.53 -43.88 6.12
CA TYR A 234 -45.62 -42.43 6.08
C TYR A 234 -46.06 -42.00 4.67
N ARG A 235 -47.00 -41.07 4.58
CA ARG A 235 -47.52 -40.50 3.33
C ARG A 235 -47.44 -38.99 3.38
N TYR A 236 -46.65 -38.42 2.49
CA TYR A 236 -46.48 -36.99 2.30
C TYR A 236 -47.50 -36.43 1.29
N GLU A 237 -47.71 -35.12 1.26
CA GLU A 237 -48.70 -34.47 0.38
C GLU A 237 -48.41 -34.60 -1.13
N ASP A 238 -47.14 -34.77 -1.50
CA ASP A 238 -46.71 -34.97 -2.90
C ASP A 238 -46.99 -36.39 -3.44
N GLY A 239 -47.57 -37.26 -2.60
CA GLY A 239 -47.86 -38.65 -2.94
C GLY A 239 -46.71 -39.61 -2.64
N GLU A 240 -45.57 -39.11 -2.15
CA GLU A 240 -44.46 -39.96 -1.72
C GLU A 240 -44.89 -40.80 -0.50
N THR A 241 -44.60 -42.10 -0.56
CA THR A 241 -44.89 -43.03 0.53
C THR A 241 -43.63 -43.78 0.94
N ALA A 242 -43.31 -43.71 2.22
CA ALA A 242 -42.17 -44.38 2.81
C ALA A 242 -42.68 -45.42 3.81
N ALA A 243 -42.28 -46.68 3.64
CA ALA A 243 -42.65 -47.77 4.54
C ALA A 243 -41.41 -48.22 5.32
N GLU A 244 -41.43 -48.04 6.63
CA GLU A 244 -40.30 -48.37 7.50
C GLU A 244 -40.70 -49.37 8.58
N PRO A 245 -39.85 -50.36 8.88
CA PRO A 245 -40.03 -51.21 10.05
C PRO A 245 -39.75 -50.41 11.32
N LEU A 246 -40.63 -50.54 12.32
CA LEU A 246 -40.40 -49.94 13.64
C LEU A 246 -39.41 -50.78 14.45
N ALA A 247 -38.54 -50.12 15.21
CA ALA A 247 -37.58 -50.78 16.08
C ALA A 247 -38.29 -51.44 17.27
N VAL A 248 -38.04 -52.73 17.48
CA VAL A 248 -38.63 -53.51 18.57
C VAL A 248 -37.92 -53.18 19.89
N VAL A 249 -38.69 -52.84 20.91
CA VAL A 249 -38.25 -52.64 22.29
C VAL A 249 -38.87 -53.75 23.15
N GLU A 250 -38.13 -54.29 24.12
CA GLU A 250 -38.63 -55.33 25.04
C GLU A 250 -40.00 -54.94 25.65
N GLY A 251 -40.94 -55.89 25.69
CA GLY A 251 -42.26 -55.68 26.28
C GLY A 251 -43.39 -55.31 25.31
N GLY A 252 -43.21 -55.47 23.99
CA GLY A 252 -44.27 -55.22 23.00
C GLY A 252 -44.44 -53.75 22.60
N GLU A 253 -43.38 -52.96 22.75
CA GLU A 253 -43.29 -51.57 22.31
C GLU A 253 -42.44 -51.46 21.04
N PHE A 254 -42.85 -50.58 20.11
CA PHE A 254 -42.21 -50.34 18.83
C PHE A 254 -41.97 -48.84 18.65
N ARG A 255 -40.76 -48.46 18.22
CA ARG A 255 -40.35 -47.05 18.09
C ARG A 255 -39.89 -46.70 16.68
N GLY A 256 -40.24 -45.50 16.22
CA GLY A 256 -39.76 -44.89 14.97
C GLY A 256 -39.35 -43.44 15.20
N ARG A 257 -38.35 -42.96 14.44
CA ARG A 257 -37.86 -41.58 14.54
C ARG A 257 -37.43 -41.04 13.18
N ILE A 258 -37.78 -39.79 12.89
CA ILE A 258 -37.32 -39.02 11.73
C ILE A 258 -36.56 -37.79 12.28
N GLU A 259 -35.29 -37.61 11.92
CA GLU A 259 -34.43 -36.56 12.54
C GLU A 259 -34.82 -35.13 12.17
N THR A 260 -35.28 -34.90 10.93
CA THR A 260 -35.65 -33.56 10.44
C THR A 260 -36.94 -33.64 9.66
N VAL A 261 -38.00 -32.99 10.14
CA VAL A 261 -39.30 -32.94 9.45
C VAL A 261 -39.58 -31.54 8.92
N ASP A 262 -39.52 -31.38 7.61
CA ASP A 262 -39.74 -30.09 6.94
C ASP A 262 -41.16 -29.90 6.39
N ARG A 263 -41.94 -30.98 6.27
CA ARG A 263 -43.24 -31.00 5.58
C ARG A 263 -44.26 -31.84 6.36
N PRO A 264 -45.56 -31.47 6.33
CA PRO A 264 -46.61 -32.25 6.97
C PRO A 264 -46.78 -33.62 6.29
N PHE A 265 -47.15 -34.63 7.08
CA PHE A 265 -47.39 -35.99 6.58
C PHE A 265 -48.45 -36.71 7.42
N THR A 266 -48.97 -37.81 6.88
CA THR A 266 -49.85 -38.75 7.59
C THR A 266 -49.16 -40.10 7.75
N PHE A 267 -49.43 -40.83 8.82
CA PHE A 267 -48.85 -42.16 9.01
C PHE A 267 -49.89 -43.22 9.41
N SER A 268 -49.65 -44.46 8.99
CA SER A 268 -50.46 -45.64 9.34
C SER A 268 -49.54 -46.75 9.83
N VAL A 269 -50.00 -47.57 10.77
CA VAL A 269 -49.18 -48.64 11.38
C VAL A 269 -49.90 -49.98 11.25
N SER A 270 -49.18 -51.03 10.86
CA SER A 270 -49.72 -52.38 10.68
C SER A 270 -48.79 -53.46 11.24
N GLY A 271 -49.36 -54.51 11.85
CA GLY A 271 -48.60 -55.62 12.43
C GLY A 271 -49.49 -56.80 12.83
N GLY A 272 -49.04 -58.03 12.56
CA GLY A 272 -49.81 -59.24 12.81
C GLY A 272 -51.09 -59.31 11.97
N ASP A 273 -52.25 -59.50 12.63
CA ASP A 273 -53.60 -59.45 12.05
C ASP A 273 -54.33 -58.10 12.29
N ASP A 274 -53.60 -57.09 12.78
CA ASP A 274 -54.08 -55.71 12.90
C ASP A 274 -53.54 -54.82 11.78
N SER A 275 -54.44 -54.39 10.92
CA SER A 275 -54.19 -53.42 9.86
C SER A 275 -55.09 -52.18 9.95
N SER A 276 -55.81 -52.00 11.06
CA SER A 276 -56.89 -51.01 11.13
C SER A 276 -56.87 -50.09 12.35
N SER A 277 -56.17 -50.44 13.43
CA SER A 277 -56.20 -49.65 14.67
C SER A 277 -55.51 -48.29 14.56
N ILE A 278 -54.46 -48.16 13.73
CA ILE A 278 -53.72 -46.90 13.54
C ILE A 278 -53.63 -46.60 12.05
N ARG A 279 -54.46 -45.67 11.58
CA ARG A 279 -54.57 -45.33 10.16
C ARG A 279 -54.70 -43.82 9.94
N ASP A 280 -53.95 -43.33 8.96
CA ASP A 280 -53.99 -41.96 8.41
C ASP A 280 -53.91 -40.85 9.50
N VAL A 281 -53.03 -41.01 10.50
CA VAL A 281 -52.82 -40.04 11.59
C VAL A 281 -51.96 -38.88 11.10
N ALA A 282 -52.46 -37.64 11.16
CA ALA A 282 -51.80 -36.45 10.63
C ALA A 282 -50.82 -35.81 11.62
N VAL A 283 -49.61 -35.51 11.13
CA VAL A 283 -48.57 -34.74 11.84
C VAL A 283 -48.52 -33.33 11.27
N ARG A 284 -48.68 -32.31 12.14
CA ARG A 284 -48.68 -30.90 11.74
C ARG A 284 -47.31 -30.26 11.96
N VAL A 285 -46.79 -29.61 10.91
CA VAL A 285 -45.52 -28.88 10.94
C VAL A 285 -45.80 -27.39 10.91
N VAL A 286 -45.33 -26.65 11.92
CA VAL A 286 -45.53 -25.19 12.04
C VAL A 286 -44.18 -24.48 11.85
N PRO A 287 -44.08 -23.39 11.05
CA PRO A 287 -42.84 -22.64 10.94
C PRO A 287 -42.54 -21.89 12.27
N PRO A 288 -41.28 -21.82 12.74
CA PRO A 288 -40.92 -21.04 13.93
C PRO A 288 -41.00 -19.52 13.66
N PRO A 289 -41.08 -18.67 14.70
CA PRO A 289 -41.08 -17.21 14.53
C PRO A 289 -39.75 -16.71 13.97
N ALA A 290 -39.81 -15.84 12.96
CA ALA A 290 -38.66 -15.27 12.25
C ALA A 290 -38.71 -13.74 12.22
N LEU A 291 -37.53 -13.12 12.25
CA LEU A 291 -37.39 -11.67 12.09
C LEU A 291 -37.65 -11.25 10.64
N THR A 292 -38.58 -10.32 10.44
CA THR A 292 -38.94 -9.79 9.11
C THR A 292 -38.27 -8.45 8.84
N ARG A 293 -38.14 -7.60 9.85
CA ARG A 293 -37.53 -6.28 9.74
C ARG A 293 -36.73 -5.96 10.99
N THR A 294 -35.53 -5.43 10.80
CA THR A 294 -34.71 -4.85 11.88
C THR A 294 -34.17 -3.50 11.40
N THR A 295 -34.41 -2.47 12.20
CA THR A 295 -33.96 -1.10 11.99
C THR A 295 -33.10 -0.71 13.18
N VAL A 296 -31.82 -0.41 12.91
CA VAL A 296 -30.88 0.03 13.93
C VAL A 296 -30.63 1.52 13.75
N ARG A 297 -30.96 2.31 14.76
CA ARG A 297 -30.72 3.75 14.83
C ARG A 297 -29.56 4.03 15.78
N LEU A 298 -28.54 4.68 15.27
CA LEU A 298 -27.36 5.11 16.01
C LEU A 298 -27.49 6.60 16.30
N THR A 299 -27.43 6.97 17.58
CA THR A 299 -27.37 8.38 17.99
C THR A 299 -26.00 8.64 18.62
N PRO A 300 -25.06 9.26 17.88
CA PRO A 300 -23.73 9.60 18.39
C PRO A 300 -23.79 10.61 19.56
N PRO A 301 -22.72 10.74 20.36
CA PRO A 301 -22.62 11.78 21.39
C PRO A 301 -22.77 13.20 20.84
N THR A 302 -23.35 14.10 21.64
CA THR A 302 -23.63 15.48 21.25
C THR A 302 -22.39 16.27 20.83
N TYR A 303 -21.22 15.99 21.42
CA TYR A 303 -19.97 16.68 21.14
C TYR A 303 -19.42 16.41 19.72
N THR A 304 -19.87 15.34 19.07
CA THR A 304 -19.44 14.98 17.70
C THR A 304 -20.12 15.83 16.62
N GLY A 305 -21.20 16.52 16.97
CA GLY A 305 -22.03 17.28 16.02
C GLY A 305 -22.70 16.43 14.94
N GLN A 306 -22.64 15.09 15.02
CA GLN A 306 -23.17 14.19 13.99
C GLN A 306 -24.68 13.94 14.17
N PRO A 307 -25.47 13.95 13.08
CA PRO A 307 -26.89 13.60 13.14
C PRO A 307 -27.08 12.11 13.43
N ALA A 308 -28.22 11.76 14.05
CA ALA A 308 -28.59 10.36 14.24
C ALA A 308 -28.74 9.64 12.89
N GLN A 309 -28.14 8.46 12.76
CA GLN A 309 -28.12 7.68 11.52
C GLN A 309 -28.94 6.39 11.68
N VAL A 310 -29.71 6.05 10.66
CA VAL A 310 -30.38 4.74 10.56
C VAL A 310 -29.56 3.85 9.63
N LEU A 311 -29.17 2.67 10.10
CA LEU A 311 -28.40 1.72 9.31
C LEU A 311 -29.27 1.07 8.22
N ALA A 312 -28.67 0.76 7.08
CA ALA A 312 -29.34 0.04 6.01
C ALA A 312 -29.76 -1.37 6.47
N SER A 313 -30.94 -1.79 6.04
CA SER A 313 -31.48 -3.12 6.35
C SER A 313 -30.50 -4.23 5.93
N GLY A 314 -30.20 -5.15 6.85
CA GLY A 314 -29.31 -6.30 6.61
C GLY A 314 -27.86 -6.13 7.07
N LEU A 315 -27.44 -4.94 7.53
CA LEU A 315 -26.12 -4.75 8.15
C LEU A 315 -26.07 -5.43 9.53
N THR A 316 -25.25 -6.47 9.67
CA THR A 316 -25.07 -7.21 10.93
C THR A 316 -23.78 -6.84 11.68
N SER A 317 -22.88 -6.05 11.09
CA SER A 317 -21.66 -5.58 11.77
C SER A 317 -21.46 -4.09 11.53
N PHE A 318 -21.30 -3.30 12.59
CA PHE A 318 -21.10 -1.85 12.49
C PHE A 318 -20.22 -1.31 13.61
N LYS A 319 -19.58 -0.16 13.35
CA LYS A 319 -18.69 0.54 14.29
C LYS A 319 -19.43 1.70 14.94
N VAL A 320 -19.22 1.90 16.23
CA VAL A 320 -19.82 3.01 16.99
C VAL A 320 -18.77 3.68 17.86
N LEU A 321 -18.89 5.00 18.03
CA LEU A 321 -18.06 5.75 18.97
C LEU A 321 -18.50 5.44 20.40
N LYS A 322 -17.57 5.41 21.35
CA LYS A 322 -17.89 5.29 22.77
C LYS A 322 -18.95 6.30 23.20
N GLY A 323 -20.00 5.81 23.87
CA GLY A 323 -21.15 6.63 24.30
C GLY A 323 -22.27 6.82 23.27
N THR A 324 -22.14 6.24 22.07
CA THR A 324 -23.24 6.18 21.09
C THR A 324 -24.41 5.37 21.64
N ARG A 325 -25.63 5.91 21.55
CA ARG A 325 -26.86 5.18 21.91
C ARG A 325 -27.33 4.37 20.70
N VAL A 326 -27.45 3.05 20.88
CA VAL A 326 -27.97 2.12 19.88
C VAL A 326 -29.42 1.82 20.21
N GLU A 327 -30.32 2.19 19.31
CA GLU A 327 -31.76 1.90 19.38
C GLU A 327 -32.09 0.88 18.29
N VAL A 328 -32.70 -0.25 18.67
CA VAL A 328 -33.07 -1.31 17.73
C VAL A 328 -34.58 -1.48 17.77
N GLU A 329 -35.21 -1.32 16.61
CA GLU A 329 -36.61 -1.63 16.36
C GLU A 329 -36.70 -2.82 15.44
N ALA A 330 -37.44 -3.86 15.83
CA ALA A 330 -37.57 -5.08 15.04
C ALA A 330 -39.01 -5.58 15.00
N ALA A 331 -39.33 -6.38 13.98
CA ALA A 331 -40.63 -7.02 13.81
C ALA A 331 -40.47 -8.50 13.43
N ALA A 332 -41.37 -9.34 13.94
CA ALA A 332 -41.48 -10.76 13.62
C ALA A 332 -42.63 -11.03 12.64
N ASP A 333 -42.60 -12.18 11.98
CA ASP A 333 -43.67 -12.65 11.08
C ASP A 333 -44.93 -13.14 11.81
N LYS A 334 -44.86 -13.31 13.14
CA LYS A 334 -45.92 -13.82 14.01
C LYS A 334 -46.02 -13.07 15.33
N PRO A 335 -47.19 -13.09 16.00
CA PRO A 335 -47.34 -12.60 17.37
C PRO A 335 -46.46 -13.39 18.35
N LEU A 336 -45.66 -12.66 19.12
CA LEU A 336 -44.69 -13.16 20.09
C LEU A 336 -45.29 -13.18 21.49
N SER A 337 -45.01 -14.24 22.26
CA SER A 337 -45.28 -14.27 23.70
C SER A 337 -44.15 -13.59 24.50
N SER A 338 -42.92 -13.66 23.99
CA SER A 338 -41.76 -12.97 24.56
C SER A 338 -40.68 -12.71 23.51
N ALA A 339 -39.93 -11.62 23.70
CA ALA A 339 -38.73 -11.29 22.95
C ALA A 339 -37.65 -10.87 23.96
N THR A 340 -36.52 -11.57 23.97
CA THR A 340 -35.38 -11.24 24.85
C THR A 340 -34.14 -10.91 24.01
N VAL A 341 -33.43 -9.87 24.39
CA VAL A 341 -32.12 -9.54 23.82
C VAL A 341 -31.03 -10.14 24.68
N HIS A 342 -30.19 -10.94 24.05
CA HIS A 342 -28.97 -11.48 24.63
C HIS A 342 -27.80 -10.64 24.12
N ARG A 343 -26.92 -10.23 25.03
CA ARG A 343 -25.70 -9.50 24.71
C ARG A 343 -24.52 -10.27 25.28
N SER A 344 -23.39 -10.28 24.58
CA SER A 344 -22.18 -10.97 25.04
C SER A 344 -21.55 -10.35 26.30
N ASP A 345 -21.85 -9.08 26.59
CA ASP A 345 -21.35 -8.35 27.75
C ASP A 345 -22.26 -8.44 29.00
N GLY A 346 -23.47 -8.98 28.84
CA GLY A 346 -24.44 -9.19 29.92
C GLY A 346 -24.59 -10.66 30.28
N VAL A 347 -24.61 -10.98 31.58
CA VAL A 347 -24.80 -12.36 32.07
C VAL A 347 -26.26 -12.82 31.93
N GLU A 348 -27.23 -11.89 32.01
CA GLU A 348 -28.65 -12.20 31.93
C GLU A 348 -29.32 -11.62 30.67
N PRO A 349 -30.24 -12.37 30.02
CA PRO A 349 -31.04 -11.86 28.91
C PRO A 349 -31.98 -10.75 29.37
N THR A 350 -32.06 -9.65 28.62
CA THR A 350 -32.96 -8.55 28.97
C THR A 350 -34.23 -8.60 28.10
N PRO A 351 -35.44 -8.44 28.69
CA PRO A 351 -36.67 -8.44 27.92
C PRO A 351 -36.79 -7.19 27.04
N ALA A 352 -37.10 -7.37 25.75
CA ALA A 352 -37.41 -6.28 24.84
C ALA A 352 -38.86 -5.83 25.02
N ARG A 353 -39.14 -4.54 24.79
CA ARG A 353 -40.50 -4.00 24.91
C ARG A 353 -41.30 -4.35 23.67
N LEU A 354 -42.31 -5.20 23.82
CA LEU A 354 -43.26 -5.56 22.77
C LEU A 354 -44.26 -4.42 22.49
N ASP A 355 -44.69 -4.30 21.24
CA ASP A 355 -45.77 -3.40 20.82
C ASP A 355 -47.16 -3.97 21.19
N ALA A 356 -48.22 -3.17 20.94
CA ALA A 356 -49.58 -3.55 21.31
C ALA A 356 -50.13 -4.77 20.55
N VAL A 357 -49.53 -5.13 19.42
CA VAL A 357 -49.94 -6.26 18.55
C VAL A 357 -49.04 -7.49 18.79
N ALA A 358 -48.02 -7.35 19.65
CA ALA A 358 -46.99 -8.33 19.98
C ALA A 358 -46.20 -8.84 18.76
N THR A 359 -46.14 -8.06 17.68
CA THR A 359 -45.40 -8.40 16.45
C THR A 359 -44.12 -7.57 16.31
N GLY A 360 -44.10 -6.37 16.89
CA GLY A 360 -42.96 -5.47 16.93
C GLY A 360 -42.35 -5.42 18.33
N PHE A 361 -41.04 -5.17 18.41
CA PHE A 361 -40.35 -4.92 19.67
C PHE A 361 -39.22 -3.92 19.53
N SER A 362 -38.88 -3.26 20.63
CA SER A 362 -37.80 -2.27 20.70
C SER A 362 -36.89 -2.48 21.90
N THR A 363 -35.61 -2.14 21.73
CA THR A 363 -34.63 -2.10 22.81
C THR A 363 -33.61 -0.99 22.57
N SER A 364 -32.99 -0.49 23.63
CA SER A 364 -31.94 0.53 23.53
C SER A 364 -30.84 0.25 24.55
N PHE A 365 -29.59 0.42 24.14
CA PHE A 365 -28.44 0.30 25.03
C PHE A 365 -27.26 1.14 24.54
N THR A 366 -26.28 1.35 25.42
CA THR A 366 -25.02 2.04 25.12
C THR A 366 -23.88 1.03 25.31
N PRO A 367 -23.12 0.67 24.26
CA PRO A 367 -22.00 -0.25 24.37
C PRO A 367 -20.84 0.35 25.17
N GLU A 368 -20.29 -0.42 26.11
CA GLU A 368 -19.08 -0.04 26.88
C GLU A 368 -17.80 -0.71 26.34
N ALA A 369 -17.96 -1.80 25.60
CA ALA A 369 -16.90 -2.54 24.90
C ALA A 369 -17.46 -3.15 23.60
N ASP A 370 -16.59 -3.82 22.83
CA ASP A 370 -17.02 -4.67 21.71
C ASP A 370 -18.03 -5.71 22.20
N LEU A 371 -19.18 -5.80 21.54
CA LEU A 371 -20.23 -6.72 21.94
C LEU A 371 -20.96 -7.31 20.72
N THR A 372 -21.45 -8.53 20.90
CA THR A 372 -22.36 -9.19 19.97
C THR A 372 -23.72 -9.35 20.64
N PHE A 373 -24.80 -8.97 19.96
CA PHE A 373 -26.16 -9.17 20.48
C PHE A 373 -27.06 -9.94 19.50
N TRP A 374 -28.05 -10.65 20.02
CA TRP A 374 -29.05 -11.38 19.24
C TRP A 374 -30.38 -11.44 19.98
N PHE A 375 -31.46 -11.76 19.26
CA PHE A 375 -32.80 -11.87 19.83
C PHE A 375 -33.22 -13.34 19.93
N ALA A 376 -33.72 -13.74 21.10
CA ALA A 376 -34.46 -14.98 21.28
C ALA A 376 -35.95 -14.67 21.30
N LEU A 377 -36.69 -15.27 20.37
CA LEU A 377 -38.12 -15.03 20.15
C LEU A 377 -38.90 -16.30 20.50
N ALA A 378 -40.00 -16.15 21.22
CA ALA A 378 -40.97 -17.20 21.45
C ALA A 378 -42.36 -16.75 20.96
N ASP A 379 -43.06 -17.59 20.21
CA ASP A 379 -44.41 -17.31 19.75
C ASP A 379 -45.48 -17.61 20.83
N ALA A 380 -46.74 -17.28 20.55
CA ALA A 380 -47.87 -17.57 21.43
C ALA A 380 -48.17 -19.08 21.60
N GLU A 381 -47.61 -19.94 20.74
CA GLU A 381 -47.82 -21.39 20.74
C GLU A 381 -46.66 -22.15 21.42
N GLY A 382 -45.62 -21.44 21.87
CA GLY A 382 -44.48 -21.99 22.61
C GLY A 382 -43.28 -22.37 21.76
N PHE A 383 -43.25 -22.04 20.46
CA PHE A 383 -42.11 -22.31 19.60
C PHE A 383 -41.07 -21.19 19.65
N THR A 384 -39.80 -21.58 19.75
CA THR A 384 -38.66 -20.68 19.81
C THR A 384 -37.90 -20.61 18.50
N SER A 385 -37.33 -19.45 18.18
CA SER A 385 -36.48 -19.28 16.98
C SER A 385 -35.17 -20.09 17.09
N ARG A 386 -34.77 -20.79 16.02
CA ARG A 386 -33.58 -21.66 15.98
C ARG A 386 -32.29 -20.92 15.60
N GLU A 387 -32.35 -20.00 14.65
CA GLU A 387 -31.20 -19.25 14.14
C GLU A 387 -31.36 -17.77 14.46
N ALA A 388 -30.74 -17.34 15.57
CA ALA A 388 -30.74 -15.93 15.94
C ALA A 388 -29.67 -15.17 15.12
N VAL A 389 -30.11 -14.18 14.34
CA VAL A 389 -29.19 -13.26 13.66
C VAL A 389 -28.36 -12.52 14.70
N ARG A 390 -27.04 -12.63 14.60
CA ARG A 390 -26.08 -11.96 15.49
C ARG A 390 -25.65 -10.63 14.90
N TYR A 391 -25.65 -9.61 15.74
CA TYR A 391 -25.23 -8.26 15.41
C TYR A 391 -23.94 -7.92 16.17
N ASP A 392 -22.87 -7.63 15.44
CA ASP A 392 -21.55 -7.29 15.98
C ASP A 392 -21.38 -5.76 16.05
N VAL A 393 -21.14 -5.26 17.25
CA VAL A 393 -20.91 -3.85 17.53
C VAL A 393 -19.45 -3.67 17.94
N ARG A 394 -18.69 -2.93 17.14
CA ARG A 394 -17.28 -2.60 17.45
C ARG A 394 -17.18 -1.18 18.00
N LEU A 395 -16.56 -1.03 19.16
CA LEU A 395 -16.36 0.24 19.82
C LEU A 395 -15.07 0.90 19.31
N VAL A 396 -15.21 2.11 18.78
CA VAL A 396 -14.07 2.94 18.37
C VAL A 396 -13.90 4.05 19.41
N LYS A 397 -12.64 4.36 19.75
CA LYS A 397 -12.29 5.47 20.63
C LYS A 397 -12.08 6.73 19.80
N ASP A 398 -12.32 7.88 20.44
CA ASP A 398 -11.98 9.17 19.86
C ASP A 398 -10.45 9.35 19.81
N GLU A 399 -9.92 9.89 18.72
CA GLU A 399 -8.48 10.15 18.57
C GLU A 399 -8.16 11.55 19.13
N ALA A 400 -6.99 11.71 19.75
CA ALA A 400 -6.55 13.03 20.19
C ALA A 400 -6.21 13.93 18.99
N PRO A 401 -6.40 15.25 19.09
CA PRO A 401 -6.02 16.19 18.04
C PRO A 401 -4.56 16.02 17.60
N ARG A 402 -4.29 16.08 16.32
CA ARG A 402 -2.93 16.11 15.78
C ARG A 402 -2.44 17.54 15.77
N VAL A 403 -1.30 17.80 16.41
CA VAL A 403 -0.74 19.15 16.55
C VAL A 403 0.68 19.16 15.99
N ALA A 404 0.94 20.03 15.02
CA ALA A 404 2.25 20.20 14.41
C ALA A 404 2.68 21.66 14.44
N ILE A 405 3.90 21.93 14.91
CA ILE A 405 4.57 23.22 14.69
C ILE A 405 5.23 23.15 13.32
N VAL A 406 4.69 23.92 12.38
CA VAL A 406 5.13 24.00 10.98
C VAL A 406 6.30 24.98 10.84
N GLU A 407 6.27 26.07 11.62
CA GLU A 407 7.34 27.06 11.67
C GLU A 407 7.58 27.47 13.14
N PRO A 408 8.82 27.43 13.64
CA PRO A 408 10.02 26.88 13.00
C PRO A 408 9.99 25.34 12.85
N LYS A 409 10.57 24.81 11.76
CA LYS A 409 10.66 23.35 11.51
C LYS A 409 11.72 22.64 12.36
N THR A 410 12.66 23.34 12.97
CA THR A 410 13.74 22.75 13.78
C THR A 410 14.12 23.72 14.88
N ASP A 411 14.97 23.26 15.79
CA ASP A 411 15.64 24.14 16.76
C ASP A 411 16.38 25.27 16.02
N ARG A 412 16.42 26.46 16.63
CA ARG A 412 17.02 27.66 16.03
C ARG A 412 17.82 28.46 17.05
N ASP A 413 18.87 29.11 16.57
CA ASP A 413 19.56 30.17 17.29
C ASP A 413 18.92 31.52 16.95
N VAL A 414 18.61 32.33 17.95
CA VAL A 414 17.93 33.63 17.77
C VAL A 414 18.50 34.68 18.73
N PRO A 415 18.55 35.97 18.37
CA PRO A 415 18.91 37.03 19.32
C PRO A 415 17.82 37.25 20.38
N PRO A 416 18.14 37.92 21.51
CA PRO A 416 17.21 38.11 22.63
C PRO A 416 15.93 38.88 22.28
N ASP A 417 15.99 39.76 21.28
CA ASP A 417 14.89 40.63 20.83
C ASP A 417 14.28 40.17 19.50
N ALA A 418 14.49 38.91 19.11
CA ALA A 418 13.96 38.34 17.87
C ALA A 418 12.43 38.26 17.89
N LEU A 419 11.84 38.47 16.71
CA LEU A 419 10.45 38.11 16.40
C LEU A 419 10.44 36.70 15.78
N VAL A 420 9.94 35.71 16.51
CA VAL A 420 9.92 34.31 16.04
C VAL A 420 8.53 33.97 15.52
N PRO A 421 8.34 33.77 14.20
CA PRO A 421 7.06 33.32 13.66
C PRO A 421 6.80 31.88 14.09
N VAL A 422 5.70 31.66 14.81
CA VAL A 422 5.23 30.33 15.23
C VAL A 422 3.96 30.00 14.48
N ALA A 423 4.03 29.01 13.59
CA ALA A 423 2.89 28.47 12.86
C ALA A 423 2.54 27.07 13.38
N ILE A 424 1.29 26.88 13.82
CA ILE A 424 0.78 25.64 14.39
C ILE A 424 -0.43 25.19 13.58
N ASP A 425 -0.37 23.97 13.07
CA ASP A 425 -1.51 23.31 12.45
C ASP A 425 -2.08 22.28 13.42
N VAL A 426 -3.40 22.34 13.57
CA VAL A 426 -4.18 21.41 14.42
C VAL A 426 -5.25 20.76 13.57
N ASP A 427 -5.32 19.43 13.64
CA ASP A 427 -6.30 18.60 12.94
C ASP A 427 -7.00 17.65 13.92
N ASP A 428 -8.32 17.56 13.82
CA ASP A 428 -9.16 16.69 14.65
C ASP A 428 -10.34 16.10 13.86
N ASP A 429 -10.79 14.91 14.24
CA ASP A 429 -11.86 14.18 13.55
C ASP A 429 -13.24 14.80 13.79
N TYR A 430 -13.49 15.32 15.00
CA TYR A 430 -14.80 15.79 15.45
C TYR A 430 -14.83 17.27 15.83
N GLY A 431 -13.71 17.89 16.19
CA GLY A 431 -13.60 19.32 16.41
C GLY A 431 -12.53 19.72 17.42
N ILE A 432 -11.88 20.85 17.16
CA ILE A 432 -10.87 21.43 18.03
C ILE A 432 -11.54 22.40 19.01
N HIS A 433 -11.35 22.17 20.31
CA HIS A 433 -11.86 23.04 21.37
C HIS A 433 -10.91 24.22 21.64
N SER A 434 -9.61 23.96 21.78
CA SER A 434 -8.63 25.01 22.08
C SER A 434 -7.21 24.57 21.75
N ALA A 435 -6.35 25.52 21.38
CA ALA A 435 -4.93 25.33 21.14
C ALA A 435 -4.09 26.39 21.87
N ARG A 436 -2.98 25.97 22.46
CA ARG A 436 -2.07 26.85 23.20
C ARG A 436 -0.63 26.40 23.00
N MET A 437 0.31 27.30 23.27
CA MET A 437 1.74 27.03 23.25
C MET A 437 2.26 27.03 24.69
N LEU A 438 2.99 25.99 25.08
CA LEU A 438 3.69 25.95 26.35
C LEU A 438 5.18 26.18 26.11
N TYR A 439 5.80 27.04 26.90
CA TYR A 439 7.24 27.24 26.86
C TYR A 439 7.85 27.23 28.26
N GLN A 440 9.12 26.83 28.31
CA GLN A 440 9.97 26.78 29.49
C GLN A 440 11.29 27.46 29.17
N ILE A 441 11.82 28.22 30.13
CA ILE A 441 13.09 28.94 29.98
C ILE A 441 14.10 28.32 30.92
N ALA A 442 15.27 27.96 30.37
CA ALA A 442 16.46 27.60 31.13
C ALA A 442 17.54 28.66 30.86
N SER A 443 18.22 29.15 31.91
CA SER A 443 19.33 30.10 31.80
C SER A 443 20.47 29.68 32.74
N GLY A 444 21.62 29.29 32.19
CA GLY A 444 22.78 28.82 32.98
C GLY A 444 22.51 27.50 33.72
N ASP A 445 23.05 27.37 34.94
CA ASP A 445 22.87 26.20 35.84
C ASP A 445 21.51 26.20 36.60
N SER A 446 20.56 27.06 36.20
CA SER A 446 19.26 27.18 36.86
C SER A 446 18.31 26.07 36.41
N GLU A 447 17.57 25.45 37.34
CA GLU A 447 16.52 24.48 37.00
C GLU A 447 15.43 25.15 36.11
N PRO A 448 14.82 24.39 35.16
CA PRO A 448 13.78 24.93 34.29
C PRO A 448 12.63 25.52 35.10
N HIS A 449 12.24 26.77 34.81
CA HIS A 449 11.05 27.37 35.41
C HIS A 449 9.76 26.65 34.99
N ASP A 450 8.71 26.79 35.80
CA ASP A 450 7.37 26.25 35.51
C ASP A 450 6.91 26.60 34.09
N ALA A 451 6.30 25.64 33.41
CA ALA A 451 5.81 25.81 32.04
C ALA A 451 4.76 26.94 31.97
N VAL A 452 5.06 27.98 31.19
CA VAL A 452 4.12 29.07 30.93
C VAL A 452 3.25 28.69 29.73
N ALA A 453 1.93 28.79 29.89
CA ALA A 453 0.97 28.49 28.84
C ALA A 453 0.47 29.78 28.18
N LEU A 454 0.71 29.92 26.88
CA LEU A 454 0.24 31.00 26.02
C LEU A 454 -0.99 30.54 25.23
N PRO A 455 -2.22 30.98 25.58
CA PRO A 455 -3.42 30.61 24.83
C PRO A 455 -3.40 31.27 23.46
N LEU A 456 -3.44 30.47 22.39
CA LEU A 456 -3.37 30.98 21.02
C LEU A 456 -4.73 30.99 20.33
N TRP A 457 -5.57 30.00 20.61
CA TRP A 457 -6.88 29.89 20.00
C TRP A 457 -7.87 29.11 20.87
N SER A 458 -9.15 29.48 20.79
CA SER A 458 -10.26 28.78 21.43
C SER A 458 -11.50 28.81 20.54
N ALA A 459 -12.26 27.73 20.51
CA ALA A 459 -13.50 27.65 19.77
C ALA A 459 -14.53 28.69 20.28
N PRO A 460 -15.32 29.32 19.39
CA PRO A 460 -16.39 30.22 19.80
C PRO A 460 -17.46 29.46 20.62
N PRO A 461 -18.05 30.09 21.65
CA PRO A 461 -19.16 29.47 22.38
C PRO A 461 -20.39 29.29 21.46
N PRO A 462 -21.15 28.19 21.61
CA PRO A 462 -22.24 27.82 20.70
C PRO A 462 -23.34 28.89 20.54
N GLU A 463 -23.57 29.74 21.55
CA GLU A 463 -24.57 30.82 21.51
C GLU A 463 -24.18 32.01 20.61
N ALA A 464 -22.88 32.20 20.31
CA ALA A 464 -22.41 33.32 19.49
C ALA A 464 -22.61 33.08 17.97
N ALA A 465 -22.74 31.81 17.56
CA ALA A 465 -22.90 31.42 16.14
C ALA A 465 -24.31 31.68 15.59
N GLU A 466 -25.32 31.85 16.45
CA GLU A 466 -26.70 32.19 16.04
C GLU A 466 -26.83 33.65 15.58
N ALA A 467 -25.90 34.53 15.96
CA ALA A 467 -25.97 35.96 15.66
C ALA A 467 -25.47 36.36 14.25
N SER A 468 -24.86 35.45 13.48
CA SER A 468 -24.28 35.75 12.17
C SER A 468 -25.14 35.34 10.96
N VAL A 469 -26.39 34.91 11.17
CA VAL A 469 -27.31 34.60 10.05
C VAL A 469 -28.24 35.79 9.81
N GLY A 470 -28.05 36.48 8.69
CA GLY A 470 -28.92 37.58 8.27
C GLY A 470 -30.39 37.14 8.14
N PRO A 471 -31.37 38.00 8.48
CA PRO A 471 -32.77 37.63 8.48
C PRO A 471 -33.27 37.44 7.04
N GLY A 472 -33.39 36.19 6.57
CA GLY A 472 -33.88 35.94 5.21
C GLY A 472 -34.22 34.49 4.83
N SER A 473 -33.74 33.47 5.55
CA SER A 473 -34.03 32.07 5.19
C SER A 473 -35.09 31.45 6.09
N ALA A 474 -36.34 31.45 5.62
CA ALA A 474 -37.42 30.65 6.19
C ALA A 474 -37.23 29.18 5.80
N GLY A 475 -36.71 28.37 6.72
CA GLY A 475 -36.63 26.92 6.60
C GLY A 475 -36.21 26.29 7.93
N THR A 476 -37.17 25.67 8.62
CA THR A 476 -37.04 24.73 9.75
C THR A 476 -35.72 24.74 10.53
N ALA A 477 -35.76 25.29 11.74
CA ALA A 477 -34.72 25.18 12.75
C ALA A 477 -34.49 23.71 13.14
N ALA A 478 -33.54 23.05 12.48
CA ALA A 478 -32.60 22.20 13.20
C ALA A 478 -31.54 23.15 13.76
N PRO A 479 -31.16 23.07 15.05
CA PRO A 479 -30.01 23.83 15.54
C PRO A 479 -28.84 23.45 14.64
N SER A 480 -28.38 24.40 13.84
CA SER A 480 -27.24 24.18 12.95
C SER A 480 -26.11 23.71 13.83
N ALA A 481 -25.52 22.56 13.49
CA ALA A 481 -24.18 22.20 13.92
C ALA A 481 -23.29 23.43 13.70
N ALA A 482 -23.10 24.25 14.74
CA ALA A 482 -22.11 25.31 14.73
C ALA A 482 -20.80 24.58 14.42
N ALA A 483 -20.28 24.82 13.22
CA ALA A 483 -19.30 23.98 12.58
C ALA A 483 -18.09 23.80 13.51
N LEU A 484 -18.01 22.63 14.14
CA LEU A 484 -16.86 22.21 14.91
C LEU A 484 -15.66 22.25 13.95
N ILE A 485 -14.74 23.17 14.21
CA ILE A 485 -13.58 23.41 13.34
C ILE A 485 -12.67 22.19 13.46
N LYS A 486 -12.59 21.42 12.37
CA LYS A 486 -11.78 20.20 12.29
C LYS A 486 -10.31 20.46 11.97
N HIS A 487 -10.04 21.54 11.25
CA HIS A 487 -8.69 21.96 10.89
C HIS A 487 -8.52 23.44 11.23
N GLN A 488 -7.49 23.78 11.97
CA GLN A 488 -7.15 25.16 12.33
C GLN A 488 -5.65 25.40 12.18
N SER A 489 -5.29 26.32 11.29
CA SER A 489 -3.93 26.87 11.19
C SER A 489 -3.84 28.16 12.01
N ILE A 490 -2.85 28.25 12.89
CA ILE A 490 -2.64 29.35 13.83
C ILE A 490 -1.26 29.95 13.55
N ARG A 491 -1.20 31.25 13.29
CA ARG A 491 0.06 32.00 13.16
C ARG A 491 0.20 32.96 14.32
N HIS A 492 1.36 32.96 14.96
CA HIS A 492 1.69 33.82 16.08
C HIS A 492 3.13 34.33 15.96
N ASP A 493 3.28 35.64 15.80
CA ASP A 493 4.59 36.29 15.79
C ASP A 493 5.04 36.51 17.24
N TRP A 494 5.95 35.66 17.73
CA TRP A 494 6.38 35.67 19.12
C TRP A 494 7.54 36.64 19.34
N ASP A 495 7.26 37.80 19.93
CA ASP A 495 8.30 38.76 20.35
C ASP A 495 8.99 38.29 21.64
N LEU A 496 10.29 37.99 21.54
CA LEU A 496 11.11 37.59 22.68
C LEU A 496 11.64 38.79 23.50
N GLY A 497 11.59 40.01 22.95
CA GLY A 497 12.12 41.21 23.60
C GLY A 497 11.59 41.45 25.03
N PRO A 498 10.28 41.31 25.30
CA PRO A 498 9.71 41.46 26.64
C PRO A 498 10.22 40.44 27.67
N LEU A 499 10.78 39.30 27.23
CA LEU A 499 11.29 38.25 28.12
C LEU A 499 12.70 38.55 28.67
N ALA A 500 13.41 39.53 28.09
CA ALA A 500 14.73 40.00 28.53
C ALA A 500 15.74 38.86 28.80
N LEU A 501 15.83 37.91 27.86
CA LEU A 501 16.63 36.69 28.00
C LEU A 501 18.14 36.96 27.83
N PRO A 502 19.02 36.42 28.68
CA PRO A 502 20.47 36.54 28.48
C PRO A 502 20.96 35.62 27.35
N PRO A 503 22.04 35.99 26.63
CA PRO A 503 22.73 35.06 25.73
C PRO A 503 23.14 33.77 26.45
N GLY A 504 22.93 32.62 25.80
CA GLY A 504 23.09 31.28 26.36
C GLY A 504 21.81 30.66 26.94
N ALA A 505 20.72 31.42 27.08
CA ALA A 505 19.44 30.87 27.50
C ALA A 505 18.85 29.91 26.45
N ILE A 506 18.08 28.91 26.91
CA ILE A 506 17.36 27.98 26.05
C ILE A 506 15.86 28.08 26.36
N VAL A 507 15.06 28.40 25.35
CA VAL A 507 13.61 28.39 25.42
C VAL A 507 13.10 27.11 24.76
N THR A 508 12.57 26.18 25.56
CA THR A 508 11.95 24.94 25.07
C THR A 508 10.46 25.14 24.97
N PHE A 509 9.86 24.92 23.80
CA PHE A 509 8.42 25.12 23.59
C PHE A 509 7.76 24.00 22.78
N HIS A 510 6.46 23.79 23.02
CA HIS A 510 5.61 22.89 22.24
C HIS A 510 4.17 23.42 22.22
N ALA A 511 3.39 22.99 21.25
CA ALA A 511 1.96 23.27 21.17
C ALA A 511 1.14 22.08 21.68
N ASP A 512 0.02 22.35 22.33
CA ASP A 512 -0.99 21.35 22.63
C ASP A 512 -2.39 21.85 22.24
N ALA A 513 -3.24 20.90 21.87
CA ALA A 513 -4.63 21.17 21.54
C ALA A 513 -5.54 20.18 22.26
N ARG A 514 -6.79 20.59 22.46
CA ARG A 514 -7.85 19.80 23.09
C ARG A 514 -9.03 19.67 22.16
N ASP A 515 -9.68 18.52 22.19
CA ASP A 515 -10.95 18.26 21.50
C ASP A 515 -12.16 18.56 22.41
N PHE A 516 -13.35 18.15 21.95
CA PHE A 516 -14.60 18.25 22.67
C PHE A 516 -15.04 16.94 23.38
N ASP A 517 -14.19 15.92 23.53
CA ASP A 517 -14.60 14.64 24.16
C ASP A 517 -15.04 14.88 25.61
N ALA A 518 -16.35 14.81 25.84
CA ALA A 518 -16.95 14.99 27.16
C ALA A 518 -17.18 13.66 27.91
N ILE A 519 -16.96 12.51 27.25
CA ILE A 519 -17.28 11.18 27.77
C ILE A 519 -16.08 10.58 28.51
N SER A 520 -14.89 10.64 27.90
CA SER A 520 -13.66 10.19 28.56
C SER A 520 -12.87 11.34 29.18
N GLY A 521 -13.31 12.59 28.93
CA GLY A 521 -12.56 13.82 29.18
C GLY A 521 -11.82 14.25 27.91
N PRO A 522 -11.55 15.56 27.73
CA PRO A 522 -11.05 16.08 26.46
C PRO A 522 -9.67 15.48 26.16
N ASN A 523 -9.54 14.85 24.99
CA ASN A 523 -8.27 14.32 24.54
C ASN A 523 -7.31 15.47 24.24
N ARG A 524 -6.02 15.23 24.48
CA ARG A 524 -4.96 16.24 24.36
C ARG A 524 -3.93 15.79 23.35
N GLY A 525 -3.86 16.52 22.23
CA GLY A 525 -2.78 16.45 21.26
C GLY A 525 -1.56 17.24 21.72
N LYS A 526 -0.35 16.75 21.47
CA LYS A 526 0.91 17.47 21.76
C LYS A 526 1.83 17.41 20.54
N SER A 527 2.43 18.55 20.17
CA SER A 527 3.48 18.59 19.16
C SER A 527 4.82 18.09 19.69
N ARG A 528 5.80 17.91 18.80
CA ARG A 528 7.21 17.81 19.21
C ARG A 528 7.65 19.07 19.96
N GLU A 529 8.65 18.89 20.82
CA GLU A 529 9.34 19.98 21.51
C GLU A 529 10.43 20.57 20.61
N LEU A 530 10.51 21.90 20.59
CA LEU A 530 11.50 22.67 19.85
C LEU A 530 12.25 23.59 20.80
N ARG A 531 13.50 23.91 20.48
CA ARG A 531 14.38 24.74 21.30
C ARG A 531 14.85 25.97 20.54
N LEU A 532 14.74 27.12 21.20
CA LEU A 532 15.37 28.36 20.76
C LEU A 532 16.56 28.64 21.67
N ARG A 533 17.76 28.68 21.11
CA ARG A 533 18.96 29.08 21.85
C ARG A 533 19.20 30.56 21.63
N ILE A 534 19.28 31.31 22.72
CA ILE A 534 19.51 32.75 22.67
C ILE A 534 20.99 33.00 22.44
N VAL A 535 21.34 33.67 21.35
CA VAL A 535 22.74 34.02 21.00
C VAL A 535 22.93 35.53 21.01
N ALA A 536 24.18 35.99 21.14
CA ALA A 536 24.47 37.42 21.02
C ALA A 536 24.16 37.93 19.60
N LYS A 537 23.79 39.21 19.46
CA LYS A 537 23.43 39.79 18.15
C LYS A 537 24.61 39.74 17.16
N GLU A 538 25.83 39.86 17.65
CA GLU A 538 27.07 39.72 16.88
C GLU A 538 27.31 38.27 16.42
N GLU A 539 26.88 37.29 17.22
CA GLU A 539 26.92 35.87 16.83
C GLU A 539 25.86 35.55 15.77
N ALA A 540 24.63 36.05 15.94
CA ALA A 540 23.59 35.95 14.92
C ALA A 540 24.00 36.62 13.60
N ALA A 541 24.65 37.79 13.65
CA ALA A 541 25.19 38.45 12.47
C ALA A 541 26.29 37.61 11.77
N ARG A 542 27.18 36.98 12.55
CA ARG A 542 28.21 36.06 12.00
C ARG A 542 27.59 34.82 11.34
N GLN A 543 26.60 34.21 11.98
CA GLN A 543 25.86 33.07 11.41
C GLN A 543 25.13 33.46 10.13
N PHE A 544 24.55 34.67 10.08
CA PHE A 544 23.93 35.21 8.89
C PHE A 544 24.93 35.39 7.73
N ASP A 545 26.12 35.94 8.00
CA ASP A 545 27.17 36.06 6.99
C ASP A 545 27.72 34.69 6.53
N GLU A 546 27.80 33.71 7.42
CA GLU A 546 28.13 32.33 7.07
C GLU A 546 27.08 31.71 6.14
N ALA A 547 25.79 31.93 6.43
CA ALA A 547 24.71 31.47 5.57
C ALA A 547 24.73 32.15 4.18
N ARG A 548 25.12 33.43 4.09
CA ARG A 548 25.37 34.12 2.80
C ARG A 548 26.53 33.49 2.01
N ARG A 549 27.60 33.05 2.69
CA ARG A 549 28.70 32.31 2.03
C ARG A 549 28.22 30.97 1.50
N ALA A 550 27.44 30.23 2.29
CA ALA A 550 26.86 28.95 1.86
C ALA A 550 25.94 29.13 0.64
N LEU A 551 25.12 30.19 0.62
CA LEU A 551 24.29 30.56 -0.53
C LEU A 551 25.13 30.82 -1.79
N ARG A 552 26.21 31.59 -1.67
CA ARG A 552 27.14 31.83 -2.79
C ARG A 552 27.69 30.53 -3.36
N GLU A 553 28.15 29.62 -2.49
CA GLU A 553 28.66 28.34 -2.95
C GLU A 553 27.59 27.50 -3.65
N GLU A 554 26.34 27.57 -3.18
CA GLU A 554 25.23 26.87 -3.80
C GLU A 554 24.92 27.42 -5.20
N ILE A 555 24.90 28.76 -5.36
CA ILE A 555 24.77 29.40 -6.68
C ILE A 555 25.93 29.01 -7.58
N ALA A 556 27.17 28.97 -7.08
CA ALA A 556 28.35 28.57 -7.85
C ALA A 556 28.28 27.12 -8.32
N ARG A 557 27.81 26.22 -7.44
CA ARG A 557 27.55 24.81 -7.79
C ARG A 557 26.46 24.69 -8.86
N THR A 558 25.36 25.43 -8.71
CA THR A 558 24.24 25.41 -9.66
C THR A 558 24.65 25.99 -11.02
N LEU A 559 25.45 27.06 -11.04
CA LEU A 559 26.05 27.61 -12.26
C LEU A 559 26.97 26.61 -12.95
N ALA A 560 27.83 25.91 -12.19
CA ALA A 560 28.71 24.89 -12.75
C ALA A 560 27.91 23.75 -13.40
N MET A 561 26.84 23.29 -12.76
CA MET A 561 25.91 22.31 -13.33
C MET A 561 25.22 22.84 -14.60
N GLN A 562 24.78 24.11 -14.58
CA GLN A 562 24.16 24.76 -15.74
C GLN A 562 25.12 24.84 -16.93
N LYS A 563 26.37 25.27 -16.71
CA LYS A 563 27.42 25.29 -17.75
C LYS A 563 27.74 23.88 -18.25
N GLN A 564 27.76 22.89 -17.37
CA GLN A 564 27.95 21.48 -17.75
C GLN A 564 26.79 20.95 -18.62
N ALA A 565 25.54 21.33 -18.33
CA ALA A 565 24.37 20.96 -19.14
C ALA A 565 24.32 21.69 -20.49
N ALA A 566 24.80 22.93 -20.55
CA ALA A 566 24.77 23.74 -21.76
C ALA A 566 25.75 23.23 -22.85
N ALA A 567 26.90 22.66 -22.46
CA ALA A 567 27.92 22.23 -23.41
C ALA A 567 27.43 21.11 -24.37
N PRO A 568 26.83 19.99 -23.92
CA PRO A 568 26.26 18.99 -24.82
C PRO A 568 25.16 19.52 -25.75
N VAL A 569 24.35 20.47 -25.27
CA VAL A 569 23.27 21.06 -26.06
C VAL A 569 23.84 21.92 -27.20
N ALA A 570 24.88 22.70 -26.92
CA ALA A 570 25.61 23.44 -27.93
C ALA A 570 26.32 22.53 -28.94
N ASP A 571 26.95 21.44 -28.47
CA ASP A 571 27.58 20.43 -29.33
C ASP A 571 26.57 19.74 -30.24
N ALA A 572 25.38 19.38 -29.72
CA ALA A 572 24.31 18.77 -30.49
C ALA A 572 23.71 19.74 -31.52
N ALA A 573 23.50 21.00 -31.16
CA ALA A 573 23.03 22.02 -32.09
C ALA A 573 24.00 22.19 -33.28
N ARG A 574 25.30 22.31 -33.00
CA ARG A 574 26.35 22.39 -34.02
C ARG A 574 26.41 21.15 -34.91
N ALA A 575 26.32 19.96 -34.31
CA ALA A 575 26.35 18.71 -35.07
C ALA A 575 25.15 18.59 -36.02
N LEU A 576 23.96 19.02 -35.61
CA LEU A 576 22.79 19.05 -36.49
C LEU A 576 22.89 20.09 -37.60
N ASP A 577 23.50 21.25 -37.34
CA ASP A 577 23.73 22.28 -38.36
C ASP A 577 24.73 21.82 -39.44
N GLN A 578 25.75 21.04 -39.06
CA GLN A 578 26.83 20.63 -39.97
C GLN A 578 26.61 19.26 -40.63
N ALA A 579 26.04 18.30 -39.90
CA ALA A 579 25.94 16.91 -40.32
C ALA A 579 24.50 16.40 -40.50
N GLU A 580 23.49 17.21 -40.21
CA GLU A 580 22.05 16.88 -40.26
C GLU A 580 21.64 15.64 -39.43
N ALA A 581 22.53 15.12 -38.58
CA ALA A 581 22.33 13.95 -37.74
C ALA A 581 23.21 14.01 -36.48
N LEU A 582 22.75 13.34 -35.42
CA LEU A 582 23.51 13.15 -34.18
C LEU A 582 24.01 11.71 -34.05
N THR A 583 25.26 11.57 -33.62
CA THR A 583 25.82 10.27 -33.25
C THR A 583 25.14 9.72 -31.98
N LYS A 584 25.30 8.43 -31.68
CA LYS A 584 24.75 7.83 -30.46
C LYS A 584 25.30 8.50 -29.17
N PRO A 585 26.62 8.72 -29.03
CA PRO A 585 27.16 9.42 -27.86
C PRO A 585 26.61 10.84 -27.68
N GLN A 586 26.47 11.61 -28.77
CA GLN A 586 25.92 12.97 -28.70
C GLN A 586 24.46 13.00 -28.22
N ARG A 587 23.67 11.96 -28.53
CA ARG A 587 22.31 11.81 -28.00
C ARG A 587 22.29 11.43 -26.53
N ASP A 588 23.15 10.51 -26.12
CA ASP A 588 23.28 10.13 -24.71
C ASP A 588 23.73 11.34 -23.86
N ASP A 589 24.64 12.18 -24.38
CA ASP A 589 25.09 13.42 -23.74
C ASP A 589 23.97 14.47 -23.68
N LEU A 590 23.12 14.59 -24.72
CA LEU A 590 21.94 15.46 -24.73
C LEU A 590 20.88 14.99 -23.71
N ASP A 591 20.67 13.68 -23.58
CA ASP A 591 19.78 13.09 -22.59
C ASP A 591 20.25 13.39 -21.16
N ASN A 592 21.57 13.27 -20.94
CA ASN A 592 22.18 13.64 -19.67
C ASN A 592 22.05 15.14 -19.40
N ALA A 593 22.24 16.00 -20.40
CA ALA A 593 22.02 17.44 -20.27
C ALA A 593 20.57 17.76 -19.85
N GLY A 594 19.57 17.04 -20.38
CA GLY A 594 18.17 17.16 -19.96
C GLY A 594 17.91 16.71 -18.50
N LEU A 595 18.68 15.74 -17.98
CA LEU A 595 18.64 15.37 -16.56
C LEU A 595 19.26 16.43 -15.67
N VAL A 596 20.45 16.94 -16.04
CA VAL A 596 21.13 18.00 -15.29
C VAL A 596 20.31 19.29 -15.30
N GLN A 597 19.65 19.63 -16.40
CA GLN A 597 18.76 20.79 -16.47
C GLN A 597 17.61 20.71 -15.43
N ARG A 598 16.99 19.53 -15.28
CA ARG A 598 15.96 19.31 -14.25
C ARG A 598 16.51 19.40 -12.83
N GLN A 599 17.74 18.94 -12.61
CA GLN A 599 18.40 19.11 -11.32
C GLN A 599 18.70 20.59 -11.01
N VAL A 600 19.10 21.37 -12.01
CA VAL A 600 19.31 22.83 -11.86
C VAL A 600 17.99 23.52 -11.53
N ALA A 601 16.91 23.19 -12.25
CA ALA A 601 15.59 23.74 -11.96
C ALA A 601 15.12 23.39 -10.53
N GLY A 602 15.28 22.13 -10.12
CA GLY A 602 15.01 21.70 -8.74
C GLY A 602 15.80 22.50 -7.71
N ARG A 603 17.11 22.68 -7.89
CA ARG A 603 17.92 23.47 -6.94
C ARG A 603 17.52 24.95 -6.85
N LEU A 604 16.91 25.50 -7.90
CA LEU A 604 16.46 26.89 -7.91
C LEU A 604 15.06 27.05 -7.30
N ASP A 605 14.14 26.13 -7.60
CA ASP A 605 12.70 26.25 -7.34
C ASP A 605 12.13 25.19 -6.37
N ASP A 606 12.96 24.33 -5.77
CA ASP A 606 12.46 23.38 -4.77
C ASP A 606 11.76 24.13 -3.62
N ARG A 607 10.53 23.68 -3.31
CA ARG A 607 9.64 24.37 -2.37
C ARG A 607 10.14 24.30 -0.92
N GLU A 608 10.94 23.29 -0.59
CA GLU A 608 11.47 23.10 0.76
C GLU A 608 12.88 23.68 0.90
N ASP A 609 13.78 23.34 -0.03
CA ASP A 609 15.22 23.59 0.12
C ASP A 609 15.85 24.35 -1.07
N GLY A 610 15.06 24.86 -2.01
CA GLY A 610 15.56 25.59 -3.17
C GLY A 610 16.21 26.93 -2.81
N LEU A 611 17.07 27.43 -3.72
CA LEU A 611 17.73 28.73 -3.58
C LEU A 611 16.73 29.87 -3.32
N GLU A 612 15.56 29.85 -3.95
CA GLU A 612 14.50 30.84 -3.68
C GLU A 612 14.02 30.80 -2.22
N ARG A 613 13.77 29.60 -1.67
CA ARG A 613 13.29 29.43 -0.29
C ARG A 613 14.35 29.80 0.72
N ASN A 614 15.60 29.42 0.46
CA ASN A 614 16.76 29.79 1.29
C ASN A 614 16.94 31.30 1.34
N LEU A 615 16.81 31.99 0.21
CA LEU A 615 16.96 33.44 0.12
C LEU A 615 15.83 34.19 0.85
N ARG A 616 14.57 33.74 0.68
CA ARG A 616 13.43 34.26 1.44
C ARG A 616 13.64 34.09 2.95
N ARG A 617 14.10 32.91 3.39
CA ARG A 617 14.40 32.66 4.80
C ARG A 617 15.49 33.60 5.33
N LEU A 618 16.54 33.87 4.55
CA LEU A 618 17.58 34.82 4.96
C LEU A 618 17.07 36.26 5.07
N LEU A 619 16.18 36.68 4.16
CA LEU A 619 15.51 37.98 4.25
C LEU A 619 14.60 38.07 5.48
N ASP A 620 13.84 37.00 5.74
CA ASP A 620 13.00 36.88 6.94
C ASP A 620 13.86 36.92 8.20
N ASP A 621 14.99 36.20 8.24
CA ASP A 621 15.93 36.21 9.37
C ASP A 621 16.55 37.60 9.60
N LEU A 622 16.95 38.31 8.54
CA LEU A 622 17.47 39.68 8.65
C LEU A 622 16.43 40.61 9.29
N GLN A 623 15.16 40.48 8.90
CA GLN A 623 14.05 41.27 9.45
C GLN A 623 13.69 40.85 10.88
N ASN A 624 13.49 39.55 11.11
CA ASN A 624 13.03 38.96 12.37
C ASN A 624 14.07 39.07 13.47
N PHE A 625 15.36 38.95 13.12
CA PHE A 625 16.49 39.12 14.04
C PHE A 625 16.94 40.58 14.18
N LYS A 626 16.24 41.51 13.50
CA LYS A 626 16.50 42.95 13.54
C LYS A 626 17.98 43.28 13.27
N LEU A 627 18.59 42.60 12.31
CA LEU A 627 20.01 42.80 11.95
C LEU A 627 20.15 44.05 11.07
N ASP A 628 21.03 44.97 11.45
CA ASP A 628 21.23 46.23 10.74
C ASP A 628 22.15 46.03 9.51
N ASN A 629 21.58 45.58 8.39
CA ASN A 629 22.33 45.39 7.14
C ASN A 629 21.48 45.70 5.88
N ALA A 630 21.21 47.00 5.65
CA ALA A 630 20.44 47.45 4.50
C ALA A 630 21.03 47.05 3.13
N PRO A 631 22.36 47.12 2.91
CA PRO A 631 22.95 46.69 1.64
C PRO A 631 22.73 45.20 1.35
N ALA A 632 22.91 44.32 2.35
CA ALA A 632 22.67 42.88 2.16
C ALA A 632 21.19 42.58 1.89
N LYS A 633 20.27 43.33 2.50
CA LYS A 633 18.83 43.20 2.25
C LYS A 633 18.49 43.55 0.79
N GLU A 634 18.87 44.73 0.31
CA GLU A 634 18.62 45.13 -1.09
C GLU A 634 19.23 44.14 -2.09
N GLN A 635 20.45 43.69 -1.82
CA GLN A 635 21.14 42.69 -2.64
C GLN A 635 20.35 41.38 -2.74
N MET A 636 19.91 40.81 -1.60
CA MET A 636 19.16 39.56 -1.60
C MET A 636 17.74 39.71 -2.19
N GLU A 637 17.10 40.87 -2.02
CA GLU A 637 15.81 41.17 -2.67
C GLU A 637 15.97 41.22 -4.20
N HIS A 638 17.06 41.83 -4.70
CA HIS A 638 17.39 41.85 -6.12
C HIS A 638 17.62 40.42 -6.66
N MET A 639 18.46 39.64 -5.98
CA MET A 639 18.71 38.25 -6.35
C MET A 639 17.43 37.40 -6.35
N LEU A 640 16.52 37.63 -5.39
CA LEU A 640 15.25 36.90 -5.32
C LEU A 640 14.38 37.22 -6.55
N ALA A 641 14.33 38.49 -6.95
CA ALA A 641 13.65 38.90 -8.17
C ALA A 641 14.26 38.25 -9.42
N GLN A 642 15.59 38.15 -9.49
CA GLN A 642 16.30 37.47 -10.59
C GLN A 642 15.96 35.98 -10.65
N ILE A 643 15.93 35.27 -9.52
CA ILE A 643 15.56 33.85 -9.45
C ILE A 643 14.12 33.63 -9.92
N VAL A 644 13.18 34.44 -9.44
CA VAL A 644 11.78 34.36 -9.85
C VAL A 644 11.63 34.62 -11.35
N GLN A 645 12.32 35.63 -11.88
CA GLN A 645 12.30 35.94 -13.32
C GLN A 645 12.91 34.80 -14.16
N MET A 646 14.03 34.22 -13.73
CA MET A 646 14.64 33.06 -14.41
C MET A 646 13.71 31.86 -14.47
N ARG A 647 12.99 31.58 -13.38
CA ARG A 647 12.01 30.49 -13.31
C ARG A 647 10.90 30.67 -14.33
N GLU A 648 10.31 31.87 -14.37
CA GLU A 648 9.17 32.16 -15.24
C GLU A 648 9.55 32.18 -16.72
N LYS A 649 10.73 32.71 -17.06
CA LYS A 649 11.11 32.94 -18.46
C LYS A 649 11.97 31.84 -19.06
N ASN A 650 12.96 31.33 -18.32
CA ASN A 650 14.06 30.56 -18.91
C ASN A 650 14.07 29.09 -18.47
N LEU A 651 13.86 28.77 -17.18
CA LEU A 651 14.01 27.38 -16.68
C LEU A 651 12.99 26.42 -17.31
N GLY A 652 11.70 26.76 -17.24
CA GLY A 652 10.65 25.93 -17.85
C GLY A 652 10.77 25.88 -19.39
N ALA A 653 11.18 26.98 -20.01
CA ALA A 653 11.38 27.05 -21.46
C ALA A 653 12.55 26.16 -21.92
N ALA A 654 13.68 26.16 -21.19
CA ALA A 654 14.82 25.29 -21.47
C ALA A 654 14.45 23.81 -21.40
N GLU A 655 13.75 23.38 -20.34
CA GLU A 655 13.31 21.99 -20.19
C GLU A 655 12.35 21.55 -21.28
N GLN A 656 11.36 22.39 -21.61
CA GLN A 656 10.42 22.09 -22.68
C GLN A 656 11.12 22.02 -24.03
N ALA A 657 12.07 22.92 -24.31
CA ALA A 657 12.83 22.95 -25.55
C ALA A 657 13.70 21.69 -25.70
N LEU A 658 14.41 21.26 -24.66
CA LEU A 658 15.18 20.00 -24.67
C LEU A 658 14.29 18.77 -24.89
N ASN A 659 13.13 18.71 -24.24
CA ASN A 659 12.18 17.62 -24.42
C ASN A 659 11.60 17.58 -25.85
N ARG A 660 11.32 18.74 -26.45
CA ARG A 660 10.88 18.84 -27.85
C ARG A 660 12.00 18.41 -28.81
N ALA A 661 13.22 18.88 -28.60
CA ALA A 661 14.38 18.50 -29.39
C ALA A 661 14.56 16.98 -29.40
N ARG A 662 14.54 16.36 -28.22
CA ARG A 662 14.66 14.89 -28.06
C ARG A 662 13.55 14.14 -28.81
N LYS A 663 12.29 14.52 -28.60
CA LYS A 663 11.14 13.88 -29.28
C LYS A 663 11.24 13.99 -30.80
N ASN A 664 11.65 15.15 -31.32
CA ASN A 664 11.80 15.37 -32.75
C ASN A 664 12.96 14.55 -33.34
N LEU A 665 14.06 14.40 -32.60
CA LEU A 665 15.20 13.55 -32.98
C LEU A 665 14.87 12.05 -32.96
N ASP A 666 14.04 11.60 -32.01
CA ASP A 666 13.55 10.22 -31.96
C ASP A 666 12.58 9.93 -33.11
N ALA A 667 11.68 10.88 -33.42
CA ALA A 667 10.73 10.77 -34.54
C ALA A 667 11.44 10.70 -35.91
N ALA A 668 12.54 11.44 -36.09
CA ALA A 668 13.41 11.36 -37.27
C ALA A 668 14.12 10.00 -37.40
N ARG A 669 14.35 9.29 -36.29
CA ARG A 669 15.02 7.98 -36.29
C ARG A 669 14.09 6.84 -36.70
N ASP A 670 12.88 6.82 -36.16
CA ASP A 670 11.93 5.71 -36.37
C ASP A 670 11.37 5.67 -37.81
N GLN A 671 11.68 6.68 -38.63
CA GLN A 671 11.30 6.78 -40.04
C GLN A 671 12.46 6.44 -41.02
N ALA A 672 13.66 6.13 -40.54
CA ALA A 672 14.76 5.65 -41.37
C ALA A 672 14.53 4.20 -41.83
N PRO A 673 14.77 3.84 -43.11
CA PRO A 673 14.50 2.49 -43.61
C PRO A 673 15.40 1.46 -42.91
N ALA A 674 14.78 0.53 -42.18
CA ALA A 674 15.47 -0.54 -41.48
C ALA A 674 16.17 -1.50 -42.45
N GLY A 675 17.50 -1.63 -42.31
CA GLY A 675 18.24 -2.79 -42.82
C GLY A 675 17.82 -4.07 -42.07
N PRO A 676 17.92 -5.26 -42.69
CA PRO A 676 17.28 -6.46 -42.17
C PRO A 676 18.11 -7.06 -41.04
N GLN A 677 17.59 -7.09 -39.80
CA GLN A 677 18.14 -7.95 -38.76
C GLN A 677 17.13 -8.32 -37.66
N ASN A 678 16.76 -9.61 -37.71
CA ASN A 678 16.38 -10.54 -36.65
C ASN A 678 15.86 -10.02 -35.30
N GLN A 679 14.56 -10.19 -35.07
CA GLN A 679 13.97 -10.33 -33.74
C GLN A 679 14.02 -11.79 -33.27
N PRO A 680 14.28 -12.05 -31.97
CA PRO A 680 13.64 -13.14 -31.25
C PRO A 680 12.43 -12.61 -30.46
N ALA A 681 11.41 -13.44 -30.39
CA ALA A 681 10.07 -13.12 -29.93
C ALA A 681 9.85 -13.31 -28.42
N GLN A 682 8.84 -12.57 -27.94
CA GLN A 682 7.87 -12.85 -26.85
C GLN A 682 8.23 -12.52 -25.39
N PRO A 683 7.24 -12.36 -24.47
CA PRO A 683 5.78 -12.20 -24.66
C PRO A 683 5.12 -11.03 -23.86
N ASN A 684 3.88 -10.71 -24.27
CA ASN A 684 2.88 -9.90 -23.58
C ASN A 684 2.59 -10.36 -22.14
N GLU A 685 2.42 -9.40 -21.22
CA GLU A 685 1.47 -9.47 -20.11
C GLU A 685 0.59 -8.22 -20.08
N ALA A 686 -0.66 -8.43 -19.69
CA ALA A 686 -1.76 -7.49 -19.83
C ALA A 686 -2.46 -7.22 -18.48
N VAL A 687 -3.11 -6.05 -18.41
CA VAL A 687 -4.38 -5.71 -17.72
C VAL A 687 -4.33 -4.88 -16.40
N ALA A 688 -5.00 -3.70 -16.51
CA ALA A 688 -5.84 -2.90 -15.57
C ALA A 688 -5.20 -2.21 -14.34
N ASP A 689 -5.53 -0.95 -13.98
CA ASP A 689 -6.89 -0.39 -13.80
C ASP A 689 -7.02 1.14 -14.05
N GLN A 690 -8.26 1.59 -14.32
CA GLN A 690 -8.77 2.93 -14.73
C GLN A 690 -9.11 3.88 -13.52
N PRO A 691 -9.78 5.09 -13.60
CA PRO A 691 -10.54 5.77 -14.69
C PRO A 691 -10.53 7.32 -14.83
N GLY A 692 -10.91 7.80 -16.03
CA GLY A 692 -12.03 8.77 -16.21
C GLY A 692 -11.73 10.25 -16.52
N GLU A 693 -12.06 10.72 -17.74
CA GLU A 693 -13.00 11.85 -17.97
C GLU A 693 -13.37 12.05 -19.46
N ASN A 694 -14.53 12.70 -19.67
CA ASN A 694 -15.49 12.58 -20.78
C ASN A 694 -15.39 13.68 -21.87
N GLN A 695 -15.59 13.24 -23.13
CA GLN A 695 -16.39 13.86 -24.24
C GLN A 695 -15.90 15.12 -25.00
N PRO A 696 -16.42 15.41 -26.23
CA PRO A 696 -17.21 14.56 -27.15
C PRO A 696 -16.67 14.50 -28.60
N ALA A 697 -17.26 13.56 -29.35
CA ALA A 697 -17.08 13.32 -30.77
C ALA A 697 -17.67 14.42 -31.67
N GLY A 698 -17.02 14.63 -32.82
CA GLY A 698 -17.58 15.24 -34.03
C GLY A 698 -17.20 14.39 -35.24
N GLN A 699 -18.22 13.83 -35.90
CA GLN A 699 -18.12 13.02 -37.13
C GLN A 699 -17.80 13.89 -38.34
N ALA A 700 -16.97 13.39 -39.27
CA ALA A 700 -17.23 13.49 -40.71
C ALA A 700 -16.29 12.55 -41.49
N ASP A 701 -16.92 11.52 -42.06
CA ASP A 701 -16.73 11.00 -43.42
C ASP A 701 -15.34 10.54 -43.89
N ALA A 702 -15.25 9.21 -43.98
CA ALA A 702 -14.40 8.52 -44.92
C ALA A 702 -14.95 8.70 -46.35
N GLU A 703 -14.20 9.37 -47.21
CA GLU A 703 -14.31 9.18 -48.65
C GLU A 703 -12.92 8.95 -49.26
N ALA A 704 -12.84 7.87 -50.02
CA ALA A 704 -11.61 7.26 -50.50
C ALA A 704 -10.95 8.08 -51.63
N ALA A 705 -9.64 8.29 -51.53
CA ALA A 705 -8.78 8.56 -52.67
C ALA A 705 -7.68 7.49 -52.75
N LYS A 706 -7.78 6.63 -53.76
CA LYS A 706 -6.69 5.80 -54.24
C LYS A 706 -5.63 6.73 -54.86
N ALA A 707 -4.49 6.89 -54.20
CA ALA A 707 -3.27 7.46 -54.79
C ALA A 707 -2.16 6.41 -54.85
N GLN A 708 -1.30 6.57 -55.85
CA GLN A 708 -0.39 5.59 -56.43
C GLN A 708 0.83 5.29 -55.54
N PRO A 709 1.46 4.10 -55.64
CA PRO A 709 2.72 3.82 -54.97
C PRO A 709 3.87 4.53 -55.71
N GLY A 710 4.08 5.80 -55.37
CA GLY A 710 5.13 6.65 -55.92
C GLY A 710 5.41 7.92 -55.10
N GLU A 711 4.42 8.42 -54.35
CA GLU A 711 4.53 9.68 -53.56
C GLU A 711 4.90 9.46 -52.07
N ALA A 712 4.79 8.22 -51.55
CA ALA A 712 5.05 7.92 -50.13
C ALA A 712 6.52 8.14 -49.68
N GLY A 713 7.47 8.15 -50.63
CA GLY A 713 8.89 8.41 -50.33
C GLY A 713 9.24 9.90 -50.21
N GLU A 714 8.48 10.78 -50.87
CA GLU A 714 8.68 12.23 -50.80
C GLU A 714 8.03 12.81 -49.53
N ASP A 715 6.85 12.32 -49.13
CA ASP A 715 6.19 12.71 -47.88
C ASP A 715 6.98 12.26 -46.64
N GLN A 716 7.63 11.09 -46.67
CA GLN A 716 8.50 10.61 -45.59
C GLN A 716 9.81 11.40 -45.48
N GLN A 717 10.41 11.81 -46.62
CA GLN A 717 11.59 12.68 -46.61
C GLN A 717 11.26 14.12 -46.19
N ALA A 718 10.07 14.62 -46.54
CA ALA A 718 9.58 15.93 -46.09
C ALA A 718 9.29 15.93 -44.58
N ALA A 719 8.71 14.85 -44.05
CA ALA A 719 8.45 14.68 -42.62
C ALA A 719 9.76 14.54 -41.80
N ASP A 720 10.75 13.78 -42.27
CA ASP A 720 12.07 13.67 -41.63
C ASP A 720 12.82 15.00 -41.62
N ARG A 721 12.81 15.75 -42.74
CA ARG A 721 13.37 17.11 -42.80
C ARG A 721 12.65 18.07 -41.84
N GLY A 722 11.32 18.00 -41.78
CA GLY A 722 10.52 18.81 -40.85
C GLY A 722 10.82 18.50 -39.38
N ALA A 723 10.98 17.22 -39.03
CA ALA A 723 11.36 16.81 -37.68
C ALA A 723 12.77 17.28 -37.31
N LYS A 724 13.73 17.22 -38.23
CA LYS A 724 15.10 17.70 -38.02
C LYS A 724 15.19 19.22 -37.87
N GLU A 725 14.48 20.00 -38.67
CA GLU A 725 14.40 21.45 -38.52
C GLU A 725 13.73 21.85 -37.19
N ALA A 726 12.66 21.18 -36.81
CA ALA A 726 12.02 21.39 -35.50
C ALA A 726 12.93 20.99 -34.32
N ALA A 727 13.81 20.01 -34.50
CA ALA A 727 14.84 19.66 -33.50
C ALA A 727 15.91 20.73 -33.39
N LYS A 728 16.38 21.32 -34.50
CA LYS A 728 17.34 22.42 -34.52
C LYS A 728 16.79 23.65 -33.81
N GLU A 729 15.56 24.06 -34.12
CA GLU A 729 14.90 25.20 -33.49
C GLU A 729 14.76 24.99 -31.97
N ALA A 730 14.36 23.78 -31.57
CA ALA A 730 14.23 23.43 -30.15
C ALA A 730 15.59 23.42 -29.41
N LEU A 731 16.68 22.96 -30.04
CA LEU A 731 18.02 23.05 -29.43
C LEU A 731 18.55 24.48 -29.37
N ALA A 732 18.27 25.31 -30.37
CA ALA A 732 18.61 26.73 -30.34
C ALA A 732 17.89 27.45 -29.19
N GLN A 733 16.59 27.21 -29.02
CA GLN A 733 15.80 27.73 -27.91
C GLN A 733 16.30 27.20 -26.55
N ALA A 734 16.65 25.92 -26.46
CA ALA A 734 17.23 25.35 -25.24
C ALA A 734 18.56 26.05 -24.89
N ARG A 735 19.45 26.21 -25.87
CA ARG A 735 20.75 26.87 -25.71
C ARG A 735 20.60 28.32 -25.25
N GLU A 736 19.69 29.09 -25.86
CA GLU A 736 19.44 30.48 -25.49
C GLU A 736 18.98 30.60 -24.03
N ASN A 737 17.97 29.80 -23.65
CA ASN A 737 17.47 29.81 -22.27
C ASN A 737 18.52 29.32 -21.27
N GLN A 738 19.30 28.29 -21.63
CA GLN A 738 20.37 27.79 -20.77
C GLN A 738 21.49 28.81 -20.58
N GLY A 739 21.82 29.58 -21.62
CA GLY A 739 22.75 30.71 -21.57
C GLY A 739 22.23 31.80 -20.65
N ALA A 740 20.96 32.21 -20.82
CA ALA A 740 20.34 33.22 -19.97
C ALA A 740 20.31 32.83 -18.48
N VAL A 741 20.06 31.56 -18.15
CA VAL A 741 20.15 31.06 -16.76
C VAL A 741 21.59 31.12 -16.26
N ALA A 742 22.57 30.70 -17.06
CA ALA A 742 23.98 30.75 -16.68
C ALA A 742 24.47 32.19 -16.44
N ASP A 743 24.08 33.13 -17.31
CA ASP A 743 24.46 34.54 -17.20
C ASP A 743 23.88 35.18 -15.95
N GLU A 744 22.62 34.89 -15.62
CA GLU A 744 21.98 35.48 -14.44
C GLU A 744 22.51 34.86 -13.14
N LEU A 745 22.79 33.55 -13.11
CA LEU A 745 23.52 32.90 -12.01
C LEU A 745 24.94 33.46 -11.85
N GLN A 746 25.62 33.79 -12.95
CA GLN A 746 26.94 34.44 -12.91
C GLN A 746 26.84 35.86 -12.32
N LYS A 747 25.88 36.68 -12.78
CA LYS A 747 25.65 38.02 -12.21
C LYS A 747 25.38 37.97 -10.72
N MET A 748 24.55 37.04 -10.24
CA MET A 748 24.30 36.88 -8.81
C MET A 748 25.57 36.52 -8.02
N LEU A 749 26.47 35.71 -8.58
CA LEU A 749 27.78 35.42 -7.96
C LEU A 749 28.69 36.65 -7.93
N ASP A 750 28.66 37.45 -8.98
CA ASP A 750 29.45 38.68 -9.11
C ASP A 750 28.91 39.76 -8.14
N GLU A 751 27.59 39.85 -7.95
CA GLU A 751 26.95 40.70 -6.95
C GLU A 751 27.33 40.26 -5.52
N LEU A 752 27.39 38.95 -5.25
CA LEU A 752 27.94 38.38 -4.00
C LEU A 752 29.47 38.48 -3.91
N GLY A 753 30.10 39.19 -4.85
CA GLY A 753 31.52 39.29 -5.18
C GLY A 753 32.44 40.06 -4.23
N GLU A 754 31.99 40.50 -3.05
CA GLU A 754 32.90 41.08 -2.05
C GLU A 754 33.97 40.09 -1.56
N PHE A 755 33.78 38.79 -1.80
CA PHE A 755 34.70 37.73 -1.37
C PHE A 755 35.16 36.84 -2.53
N GLU A 756 35.61 37.42 -3.65
CA GLU A 756 36.54 36.67 -4.49
C GLU A 756 37.82 36.43 -3.69
N THR A 757 38.21 35.17 -3.50
CA THR A 757 39.39 34.81 -2.71
C THR A 757 40.54 34.39 -3.62
N TYR A 758 41.77 34.60 -3.14
CA TYR A 758 42.99 34.10 -3.77
C TYR A 758 42.91 32.60 -4.11
N ARG A 759 42.30 31.79 -3.22
CA ARG A 759 42.06 30.35 -3.43
C ARG A 759 41.12 30.05 -4.62
N GLY A 760 40.14 30.92 -4.87
CA GLY A 760 39.27 30.81 -6.04
C GLY A 760 40.05 30.87 -7.34
N VAL A 761 40.99 31.82 -7.45
CA VAL A 761 41.86 31.97 -8.62
C VAL A 761 42.78 30.75 -8.82
N VAL A 762 43.35 30.20 -7.73
CA VAL A 762 44.15 28.97 -7.79
C VAL A 762 43.31 27.81 -8.34
N LYS A 763 42.07 27.66 -7.85
CA LYS A 763 41.16 26.60 -8.29
C LYS A 763 40.79 26.76 -9.77
N ASP A 764 40.46 27.98 -10.21
CA ASP A 764 40.12 28.26 -11.61
C ASP A 764 41.30 27.90 -12.55
N ALA A 765 42.53 28.20 -12.14
CA ALA A 765 43.75 27.82 -12.86
C ALA A 765 43.94 26.28 -12.93
N GLN A 766 43.74 25.57 -11.83
CA GLN A 766 43.80 24.10 -11.78
C GLN A 766 42.72 23.44 -12.65
N ASP A 767 41.50 23.99 -12.63
CA ASP A 767 40.39 23.49 -13.44
C ASP A 767 40.66 23.69 -14.94
N LEU A 768 41.25 24.82 -15.34
CA LEU A 768 41.71 25.03 -16.72
C LEU A 768 42.79 24.03 -17.13
N LEU A 769 43.79 23.79 -16.28
CA LEU A 769 44.84 22.79 -16.54
C LEU A 769 44.24 21.39 -16.75
N LYS A 770 43.32 20.99 -15.86
CA LYS A 770 42.63 19.70 -15.96
C LYS A 770 41.81 19.56 -17.24
N LYS A 771 41.09 20.62 -17.63
CA LYS A 771 40.32 20.61 -18.90
C LYS A 771 41.25 20.56 -20.12
N GLN A 772 42.40 21.24 -20.08
CA GLN A 772 43.42 21.16 -21.13
C GLN A 772 43.97 19.73 -21.28
N GLU A 773 44.24 19.02 -20.17
CA GLU A 773 44.64 17.61 -20.21
C GLU A 773 43.56 16.71 -20.81
N GLN A 774 42.29 16.97 -20.50
CA GLN A 774 41.18 16.25 -21.08
C GLN A 774 41.04 16.52 -22.58
N ALA A 775 41.25 17.76 -23.04
CA ALA A 775 41.25 18.12 -24.45
C ALA A 775 42.38 17.42 -25.22
N ILE A 776 43.59 17.31 -24.64
CA ILE A 776 44.70 16.53 -25.20
C ILE A 776 44.33 15.04 -25.35
N LYS A 777 43.65 14.48 -24.35
CA LYS A 777 43.23 13.07 -24.42
C LYS A 777 42.21 12.85 -25.54
N GLN A 778 41.21 13.73 -25.65
CA GLN A 778 40.17 13.64 -26.68
C GLN A 778 40.73 13.81 -28.10
N SER A 779 41.68 14.72 -28.31
CA SER A 779 42.36 14.89 -29.59
C SER A 779 43.26 13.70 -29.92
N ALA A 780 43.95 13.12 -28.93
CA ALA A 780 44.75 11.91 -29.11
C ALA A 780 43.90 10.69 -29.47
N ASP A 781 42.74 10.52 -28.83
CA ASP A 781 41.79 9.44 -29.14
C ASP A 781 41.21 9.60 -30.55
N ALA A 782 40.92 10.85 -30.98
CA ALA A 782 40.49 11.13 -32.36
C ALA A 782 41.59 10.82 -33.38
N ALA A 783 42.84 11.21 -33.09
CA ALA A 783 43.99 10.91 -33.95
C ALA A 783 44.28 9.40 -34.08
N ALA A 784 43.90 8.59 -33.08
CA ALA A 784 44.05 7.15 -33.10
C ALA A 784 42.97 6.43 -33.93
N ARG A 785 41.89 7.11 -34.34
CA ARG A 785 40.82 6.51 -35.15
C ARG A 785 41.32 6.28 -36.59
N PRO A 786 41.26 5.04 -37.11
CA PRO A 786 41.71 4.73 -38.48
C PRO A 786 41.01 5.56 -39.56
N GLU A 787 39.81 6.04 -39.27
CA GLU A 787 38.97 6.79 -40.20
C GLU A 787 39.39 8.26 -40.35
N LEU A 788 40.15 8.81 -39.39
CA LEU A 788 40.63 10.19 -39.35
C LEU A 788 42.13 10.29 -39.65
N ALA A 789 42.88 9.20 -39.47
CA ALA A 789 44.32 9.16 -39.65
C ALA A 789 44.72 9.34 -41.13
N GLY A 790 45.48 10.41 -41.42
CA GLY A 790 46.07 10.66 -42.74
C GLY A 790 45.14 11.26 -43.80
N LYS A 791 43.92 11.66 -43.43
CA LYS A 791 42.97 12.35 -44.32
C LYS A 791 43.01 13.86 -44.12
N ASP A 792 42.86 14.61 -45.21
CA ASP A 792 42.68 16.07 -45.11
C ASP A 792 41.24 16.43 -44.76
N GLN A 793 41.02 17.62 -44.19
CA GLN A 793 39.70 18.10 -43.76
C GLN A 793 38.62 17.96 -44.85
N ALA A 794 38.98 18.17 -46.12
CA ALA A 794 38.06 18.07 -47.25
C ALA A 794 37.51 16.64 -47.46
N GLU A 795 38.27 15.61 -47.08
CA GLU A 795 37.99 14.19 -47.29
C GLU A 795 37.18 13.55 -46.14
N LEU A 796 36.89 14.33 -45.10
CA LEU A 796 36.12 13.89 -43.94
C LEU A 796 34.61 13.93 -44.20
N THR A 797 33.89 12.98 -43.60
CA THR A 797 32.42 12.98 -43.62
C THR A 797 31.87 14.20 -42.87
N PRO A 798 30.62 14.64 -43.13
CA PRO A 798 29.99 15.72 -42.38
C PRO A 798 29.99 15.48 -40.86
N GLU A 799 29.74 14.24 -40.42
CA GLU A 799 29.79 13.83 -39.01
C GLU A 799 31.20 13.98 -38.42
N GLN A 800 32.24 13.57 -39.16
CA GLN A 800 33.63 13.69 -38.73
C GLN A 800 34.08 15.16 -38.64
N LYS A 801 33.60 16.01 -39.56
CA LYS A 801 33.84 17.47 -39.51
C LYS A 801 33.19 18.10 -38.28
N ALA A 802 31.96 17.71 -37.97
CA ALA A 802 31.25 18.17 -36.78
C ALA A 802 31.95 17.76 -35.48
N ASP A 803 32.44 16.51 -35.40
CA ASP A 803 33.22 16.03 -34.25
C ASP A 803 34.51 16.85 -34.05
N LEU A 804 35.27 17.11 -35.13
CA LEU A 804 36.48 17.94 -35.07
C LEU A 804 36.17 19.41 -34.75
N ALA A 805 35.09 19.97 -35.29
CA ALA A 805 34.66 21.34 -35.00
C ALA A 805 34.26 21.50 -33.52
N ASN A 806 33.60 20.51 -32.93
CA ASN A 806 33.28 20.50 -31.50
C ASN A 806 34.55 20.42 -30.64
N GLN A 807 35.52 19.58 -31.01
CA GLN A 807 36.82 19.52 -30.30
C GLN A 807 37.60 20.83 -30.42
N ALA A 808 37.62 21.45 -31.60
CA ALA A 808 38.23 22.76 -31.82
C ALA A 808 37.55 23.85 -30.99
N THR A 809 36.22 23.85 -30.92
CA THR A 809 35.46 24.82 -30.12
C THR A 809 35.79 24.68 -28.62
N ARG A 810 35.88 23.46 -28.09
CA ARG A 810 36.31 23.24 -26.69
C ARG A 810 37.72 23.80 -26.43
N GLN A 811 38.64 23.64 -27.38
CA GLN A 811 39.98 24.20 -27.27
C GLN A 811 39.97 25.74 -27.30
N GLN A 812 39.08 26.35 -28.08
CA GLN A 812 38.89 27.79 -28.11
C GLN A 812 38.23 28.32 -26.82
N GLU A 813 37.28 27.59 -26.24
CA GLU A 813 36.69 27.91 -24.93
C GLU A 813 37.75 27.88 -23.81
N LEU A 814 38.75 26.99 -23.89
CA LEU A 814 39.88 27.00 -22.95
C LEU A 814 40.76 28.23 -23.10
N ALA A 815 40.96 28.71 -24.34
CA ALA A 815 41.68 29.95 -24.59
C ALA A 815 40.93 31.16 -24.00
N GLY A 816 39.61 31.22 -24.18
CA GLY A 816 38.76 32.26 -23.59
C GLY A 816 38.76 32.21 -22.06
N GLY A 817 38.58 31.01 -21.47
CA GLY A 817 38.62 30.85 -20.01
C GLY A 817 39.96 31.24 -19.39
N LEU A 818 41.08 31.09 -20.12
CA LEU A 818 42.38 31.61 -19.69
C LEU A 818 42.45 33.13 -19.73
N GLN A 819 41.86 33.78 -20.73
CA GLN A 819 41.78 35.25 -20.80
C GLN A 819 40.94 35.80 -19.63
N ASP A 820 39.79 35.19 -19.35
CA ASP A 820 38.95 35.55 -18.21
C ASP A 820 39.71 35.40 -16.88
N LEU A 821 40.45 34.29 -16.73
CA LEU A 821 41.30 34.08 -15.55
C LEU A 821 42.38 35.16 -15.42
N GLN A 822 43.05 35.54 -16.52
CA GLN A 822 44.05 36.59 -16.51
C GLN A 822 43.46 37.94 -16.11
N GLU A 823 42.28 38.30 -16.58
CA GLU A 823 41.59 39.53 -16.17
C GLU A 823 41.21 39.49 -14.69
N LYS A 824 40.67 38.36 -14.23
CA LYS A 824 40.34 38.15 -12.82
C LYS A 824 41.57 38.24 -11.91
N MET A 825 42.71 37.71 -12.34
CA MET A 825 43.98 37.85 -11.63
C MET A 825 44.40 39.31 -11.47
N ASP A 826 44.26 40.13 -12.52
CA ASP A 826 44.60 41.55 -12.47
C ASP A 826 43.67 42.34 -11.54
N GLN A 827 42.35 42.09 -11.62
CA GLN A 827 41.36 42.72 -10.76
C GLN A 827 41.59 42.36 -9.27
N MET A 828 41.84 41.08 -8.99
CA MET A 828 42.18 40.60 -7.66
C MET A 828 43.49 41.21 -7.16
N ALA A 829 44.52 41.27 -8.00
CA ALA A 829 45.80 41.87 -7.62
C ALA A 829 45.66 43.35 -7.30
N ALA A 830 44.82 44.09 -8.03
CA ALA A 830 44.54 45.49 -7.73
C ALA A 830 43.85 45.68 -6.36
N ARG A 831 42.94 44.77 -5.98
CA ARG A 831 42.28 44.80 -4.66
C ARG A 831 43.24 44.42 -3.52
N LEU A 832 44.05 43.38 -3.73
CA LEU A 832 44.99 42.88 -2.72
C LEU A 832 46.21 43.78 -2.50
N ASP A 833 46.44 44.79 -3.36
CA ASP A 833 47.64 45.62 -3.31
C ASP A 833 47.85 46.34 -1.95
N GLN A 834 46.77 46.62 -1.22
CA GLN A 834 46.82 47.26 0.09
C GLN A 834 46.86 46.26 1.26
N THR A 835 46.16 45.12 1.13
CA THR A 835 45.96 44.15 2.23
C THR A 835 46.98 43.02 2.22
N ASP A 836 47.41 42.57 1.03
CA ASP A 836 48.43 41.55 0.82
C ASP A 836 49.23 41.80 -0.49
N PRO A 837 50.25 42.66 -0.43
CA PRO A 837 51.07 43.01 -1.59
C PRO A 837 51.81 41.81 -2.20
N LEU A 838 52.14 40.79 -1.40
CA LEU A 838 52.83 39.60 -1.88
C LEU A 838 51.89 38.75 -2.74
N ALA A 839 50.65 38.53 -2.28
CA ALA A 839 49.64 37.83 -3.07
C ALA A 839 49.28 38.61 -4.35
N ALA A 840 49.16 39.94 -4.26
CA ALA A 840 48.94 40.80 -5.43
C ALA A 840 50.07 40.67 -6.47
N SER A 841 51.33 40.67 -6.02
CA SER A 841 52.48 40.52 -6.92
C SER A 841 52.52 39.16 -7.60
N ALA A 842 52.21 38.08 -6.88
CA ALA A 842 52.17 36.72 -7.42
C ALA A 842 51.12 36.57 -8.54
N LEU A 843 49.95 37.19 -8.36
CA LEU A 843 48.88 37.18 -9.37
C LEU A 843 49.27 37.95 -10.64
N ARG A 844 49.84 39.14 -10.50
CA ARG A 844 50.33 39.94 -11.65
C ARG A 844 51.41 39.20 -12.42
N GLU A 845 52.39 38.61 -11.71
CA GLU A 845 53.48 37.87 -12.33
C GLU A 845 52.95 36.63 -13.08
N ALA A 846 52.02 35.88 -12.48
CA ALA A 846 51.42 34.72 -13.13
C ALA A 846 50.59 35.10 -14.37
N ALA A 847 49.76 36.15 -14.28
CA ALA A 847 48.99 36.65 -15.42
C ALA A 847 49.91 37.14 -16.54
N GLN A 848 50.97 37.90 -16.20
CA GLN A 848 51.94 38.39 -17.17
C GLN A 848 52.75 37.25 -17.81
N ALA A 849 53.23 36.29 -17.03
CA ALA A 849 53.96 35.13 -17.54
C ALA A 849 53.12 34.34 -18.56
N SER A 850 51.82 34.18 -18.30
CA SER A 850 50.90 33.53 -19.25
C SER A 850 50.71 34.33 -20.55
N ARG A 851 50.64 35.66 -20.47
CA ARG A 851 50.57 36.55 -21.64
C ARG A 851 51.87 36.52 -22.44
N ASP A 852 53.01 36.58 -21.78
CA ASP A 852 54.34 36.54 -22.40
C ASP A 852 54.60 35.19 -23.08
N ALA A 853 54.14 34.09 -22.46
CA ALA A 853 54.18 32.75 -23.05
C ALA A 853 53.18 32.57 -24.20
N GLN A 854 52.28 33.53 -24.43
CA GLN A 854 51.23 33.49 -25.45
C GLN A 854 50.33 32.24 -25.36
N THR A 855 50.06 31.79 -24.13
CA THR A 855 49.38 30.51 -23.89
C THR A 855 48.00 30.45 -24.54
N ALA A 856 47.21 31.54 -24.48
CA ALA A 856 45.90 31.60 -25.15
C ALA A 856 46.02 31.50 -26.67
N ALA A 857 47.01 32.16 -27.28
CA ALA A 857 47.25 32.08 -28.72
C ALA A 857 47.67 30.67 -29.17
N LYS A 858 48.50 29.96 -28.37
CA LYS A 858 48.84 28.55 -28.62
C LYS A 858 47.60 27.64 -28.57
N MET A 859 46.67 27.91 -27.66
CA MET A 859 45.40 27.20 -27.59
C MET A 859 44.51 27.48 -28.80
N GLU A 860 44.40 28.74 -29.25
CA GLU A 860 43.66 29.09 -30.47
C GLU A 860 44.26 28.45 -31.73
N GLU A 861 45.59 28.42 -31.84
CA GLU A 861 46.28 27.73 -32.95
C GLU A 861 46.03 26.22 -32.90
N ALA A 862 46.10 25.62 -31.71
CA ALA A 862 45.75 24.23 -31.52
C ALA A 862 44.31 23.93 -31.92
N ALA A 863 43.35 24.82 -31.58
CA ALA A 863 41.96 24.69 -31.99
C ALA A 863 41.82 24.63 -33.52
N ARG A 864 42.47 25.55 -34.25
CA ARG A 864 42.51 25.53 -35.72
C ARG A 864 43.17 24.27 -36.27
N GLY A 865 44.21 23.78 -35.59
CA GLY A 865 44.87 22.52 -35.94
C GLY A 865 43.94 21.32 -35.81
N VAL A 866 43.17 21.23 -34.72
CA VAL A 866 42.15 20.18 -34.53
C VAL A 866 41.07 20.26 -35.61
N GLU A 867 40.55 21.46 -35.88
CA GLU A 867 39.50 21.70 -36.88
C GLU A 867 39.93 21.24 -38.30
N LYS A 868 41.20 21.49 -38.66
CA LYS A 868 41.79 21.11 -39.95
C LYS A 868 42.30 19.67 -40.00
N ASN A 869 42.07 18.87 -38.97
CA ASN A 869 42.61 17.51 -38.80
C ASN A 869 44.15 17.43 -38.80
N GLN A 870 44.84 18.53 -38.45
CA GLN A 870 46.29 18.61 -38.34
C GLN A 870 46.75 18.19 -36.93
N MET A 871 46.45 16.94 -36.56
CA MET A 871 46.58 16.42 -35.19
C MET A 871 47.98 16.53 -34.59
N GLY A 872 49.03 16.40 -35.42
CA GLY A 872 50.42 16.54 -34.95
C GLY A 872 50.76 17.96 -34.48
N GLN A 873 50.34 18.98 -35.23
CA GLN A 873 50.55 20.39 -34.88
C GLN A 873 49.65 20.81 -33.72
N ALA A 874 48.37 20.39 -33.75
CA ALA A 874 47.43 20.63 -32.68
C ALA A 874 47.96 20.09 -31.33
N ARG A 875 48.45 18.84 -31.31
CA ARG A 875 48.99 18.22 -30.11
C ARG A 875 50.21 18.96 -29.56
N ALA A 876 51.11 19.43 -30.43
CA ALA A 876 52.27 20.22 -30.00
C ALA A 876 51.84 21.53 -29.32
N GLY A 877 50.87 22.24 -29.89
CA GLY A 877 50.28 23.45 -29.28
C GLY A 877 49.58 23.16 -27.96
N GLN A 878 48.80 22.06 -27.89
CA GLN A 878 48.11 21.68 -26.66
C GLN A 878 49.06 21.28 -25.52
N GLU A 879 50.14 20.56 -25.79
CA GLU A 879 51.14 20.18 -24.78
C GLU A 879 51.96 21.41 -24.31
N ALA A 880 52.29 22.33 -25.22
CA ALA A 880 52.91 23.59 -24.86
C ALA A 880 51.99 24.41 -23.94
N ALA A 881 50.72 24.54 -24.29
CA ALA A 881 49.73 25.24 -23.47
C ALA A 881 49.53 24.59 -22.10
N LYS A 882 49.54 23.25 -22.02
CA LYS A 882 49.50 22.50 -20.76
C LYS A 882 50.70 22.83 -19.87
N GLN A 883 51.90 22.87 -20.44
CA GLN A 883 53.11 23.19 -19.69
C GLN A 883 53.05 24.62 -19.16
N ASP A 884 52.65 25.59 -19.97
CA ASP A 884 52.47 26.98 -19.54
C ASP A 884 51.42 27.11 -18.42
N LEU A 885 50.28 26.41 -18.52
CA LEU A 885 49.25 26.39 -17.47
C LEU A 885 49.77 25.77 -16.17
N LYS A 886 50.61 24.74 -16.24
CA LYS A 886 51.24 24.13 -15.07
C LYS A 886 52.19 25.10 -14.37
N GLU A 887 52.94 25.89 -15.16
CA GLU A 887 53.79 26.96 -14.64
C GLU A 887 52.97 28.09 -14.03
N LEU A 888 51.84 28.47 -14.64
CA LEU A 888 50.88 29.44 -14.09
C LEU A 888 50.37 28.97 -12.72
N VAL A 889 49.89 27.72 -12.61
CA VAL A 889 49.43 27.16 -11.33
C VAL A 889 50.55 27.16 -10.28
N ASP A 890 51.79 26.81 -10.65
CA ASP A 890 52.93 26.84 -9.73
C ASP A 890 53.27 28.26 -9.24
N LEU A 891 53.20 29.25 -10.14
CA LEU A 891 53.42 30.66 -9.80
C LEU A 891 52.33 31.16 -8.85
N VAL A 892 51.06 30.87 -9.09
CA VAL A 892 50.00 31.31 -8.17
C VAL A 892 50.10 30.56 -6.84
N GLN A 893 50.27 29.25 -6.84
CA GLN A 893 50.18 28.45 -5.62
C GLN A 893 51.43 28.57 -4.73
N ASN A 894 52.63 28.56 -5.32
CA ASN A 894 53.87 28.39 -4.56
C ASN A 894 54.72 29.67 -4.47
N ARG A 895 54.35 30.77 -5.14
CA ARG A 895 55.13 32.02 -5.09
C ARG A 895 55.02 32.73 -3.75
N ARG A 896 53.81 32.82 -3.19
CA ARG A 896 53.55 33.50 -1.91
C ARG A 896 54.38 32.86 -0.78
N GLU A 897 54.37 31.53 -0.68
CA GLU A 897 55.21 30.78 0.27
C GLU A 897 56.71 31.08 0.08
N ARG A 898 57.20 31.04 -1.17
CA ARG A 898 58.62 31.28 -1.49
C ARG A 898 59.08 32.69 -1.10
N GLU A 899 58.26 33.71 -1.38
CA GLU A 899 58.57 35.10 -1.02
C GLU A 899 58.44 35.33 0.49
N LEU A 900 57.46 34.74 1.17
CA LEU A 900 57.35 34.79 2.64
C LEU A 900 58.57 34.14 3.31
N ALA A 901 59.01 32.97 2.85
CA ALA A 901 60.21 32.30 3.35
C ALA A 901 61.48 33.16 3.15
N ARG A 902 61.58 33.84 1.99
CA ARG A 902 62.67 34.79 1.72
C ARG A 902 62.60 36.02 2.63
N LEU A 903 61.40 36.59 2.82
CA LEU A 903 61.16 37.73 3.69
C LEU A 903 61.55 37.42 5.14
N VAL A 904 61.06 36.31 5.70
CA VAL A 904 61.41 35.85 7.05
C VAL A 904 62.93 35.72 7.22
N LYS A 905 63.62 35.16 6.23
CA LYS A 905 65.09 35.03 6.25
C LYS A 905 65.79 36.39 6.25
N GLU A 906 65.34 37.33 5.44
CA GLU A 906 65.92 38.68 5.38
C GLU A 906 65.61 39.52 6.64
N LEU A 907 64.41 39.37 7.21
CA LEU A 907 64.02 40.00 8.47
C LEU A 907 64.86 39.47 9.64
N LYS A 908 65.09 38.15 9.75
CA LYS A 908 66.02 37.55 10.75
C LYS A 908 67.42 38.15 10.66
N LYS A 909 67.91 38.34 9.43
CA LYS A 909 69.22 38.95 9.20
C LYS A 909 69.23 40.42 9.64
N ALA A 910 68.22 41.19 9.26
CA ALA A 910 68.10 42.59 9.65
C ALA A 910 67.97 42.77 11.18
N GLU A 911 67.25 41.88 11.87
CA GLU A 911 67.13 41.84 13.33
C GLU A 911 68.49 41.60 13.99
N THR A 912 69.28 40.68 13.44
CA THR A 912 70.64 40.38 13.93
C THR A 912 71.57 41.59 13.74
N ASP A 913 71.52 42.24 12.57
CA ASP A 913 72.32 43.42 12.27
C ASP A 913 71.93 44.61 13.18
N LEU A 914 70.63 44.83 13.41
CA LEU A 914 70.13 45.91 14.27
C LEU A 914 70.49 45.67 15.75
N ARG A 915 70.41 44.42 16.21
CA ARG A 915 70.85 44.02 17.57
C ARG A 915 72.35 44.28 17.77
N ALA A 916 73.17 44.04 16.75
CA ALA A 916 74.61 44.35 16.79
C ALA A 916 74.87 45.87 16.88
N LEU A 917 74.14 46.68 16.10
CA LEU A 917 74.24 48.15 16.16
C LEU A 917 73.83 48.70 17.53
N ARG A 918 72.73 48.20 18.10
CA ARG A 918 72.29 48.54 19.45
C ARG A 918 73.34 48.21 20.50
N ALA A 919 73.99 47.04 20.40
CA ALA A 919 75.06 46.66 21.32
C ALA A 919 76.25 47.64 21.24
N ARG A 920 76.67 48.01 20.03
CA ARG A 920 77.71 49.04 19.81
C ARG A 920 77.29 50.41 20.34
N GLN A 921 76.04 50.83 20.15
CA GLN A 921 75.52 52.09 20.69
C GLN A 921 75.52 52.10 22.23
N ALA A 922 75.15 51.00 22.87
CA ALA A 922 75.17 50.87 24.32
C ALA A 922 76.60 50.93 24.88
N GLU A 923 77.56 50.33 24.18
CA GLU A 923 78.99 50.41 24.52
C GLU A 923 79.52 51.85 24.36
N ASN A 924 79.14 52.54 23.26
CA ASN A 924 79.51 53.94 23.03
C ASN A 924 78.94 54.85 24.14
N LEU A 925 77.66 54.71 24.49
CA LEU A 925 77.02 55.43 25.59
C LEU A 925 77.74 55.23 26.93
N LYS A 926 78.15 53.99 27.21
CA LYS A 926 78.90 53.69 28.43
C LYS A 926 80.25 54.43 28.43
N ALA A 927 80.97 54.40 27.31
CA ALA A 927 82.24 55.11 27.16
C ALA A 927 82.07 56.64 27.25
N THR A 928 81.00 57.21 26.69
CA THR A 928 80.67 58.65 26.81
C THR A 928 80.42 59.05 28.26
N ARG A 929 79.68 58.22 29.02
CA ARG A 929 79.45 58.42 30.45
C ARG A 929 80.74 58.32 31.27
N GLU A 930 81.66 57.44 30.88
CA GLU A 930 82.99 57.34 31.50
C GLU A 930 83.87 58.55 31.17
N ALA A 931 83.81 59.05 29.92
CA ALA A 931 84.54 60.24 29.48
C ALA A 931 84.15 61.52 30.24
N LYS A 932 82.89 61.62 30.71
CA LYS A 932 82.43 62.71 31.61
C LYS A 932 83.32 62.86 32.85
N ASN A 933 83.83 61.75 33.38
CA ASN A 933 84.61 61.71 34.62
C ASN A 933 86.10 62.05 34.45
N ILE A 934 86.57 62.31 33.23
CA ILE A 934 87.96 62.68 32.96
C ILE A 934 88.21 64.12 33.43
N ALA A 935 89.15 64.33 34.36
CA ALA A 935 89.44 65.66 34.91
C ALA A 935 90.18 66.59 33.92
N ASP A 936 90.98 66.03 33.01
CA ASP A 936 91.77 66.76 32.00
C ASP A 936 90.90 67.11 30.78
N ALA A 937 90.72 68.40 30.51
CA ALA A 937 89.86 68.90 29.44
C ALA A 937 90.35 68.49 28.05
N GLN A 938 91.66 68.44 27.81
CA GLN A 938 92.20 68.08 26.49
C GLN A 938 92.02 66.59 26.23
N LYS A 939 92.28 65.75 27.24
CA LYS A 939 92.08 64.30 27.13
C LYS A 939 90.61 63.92 27.00
N ARG A 940 89.71 64.61 27.71
CA ARG A 940 88.26 64.40 27.57
C ARG A 940 87.81 64.71 26.15
N LYS A 941 88.24 65.86 25.61
CA LYS A 941 87.89 66.27 24.25
C LYS A 941 88.42 65.29 23.19
N ASP A 942 89.64 64.81 23.33
CA ASP A 942 90.22 63.82 22.41
C ASP A 942 89.46 62.47 22.46
N GLU A 943 89.05 62.02 23.66
CA GLU A 943 88.25 60.80 23.80
C GLU A 943 86.83 60.99 23.24
N LEU A 944 86.16 62.11 23.52
CA LEU A 944 84.85 62.43 22.94
C LEU A 944 84.90 62.53 21.41
N GLN A 945 85.96 63.07 20.82
CA GLN A 945 86.13 63.06 19.36
C GLN A 945 86.28 61.65 18.78
N LYS A 946 86.91 60.73 19.52
CA LYS A 946 87.03 59.33 19.11
C LYS A 946 85.66 58.63 19.20
N LEU A 947 84.91 58.86 20.28
CA LEU A 947 83.55 58.34 20.45
C LEU A 947 82.57 58.94 19.43
N GLY A 948 82.74 60.21 19.07
CA GLY A 948 81.96 60.87 18.01
C GLY A 948 82.19 60.24 16.63
N LYS A 949 83.41 59.79 16.33
CA LYS A 949 83.68 59.01 15.11
C LYS A 949 83.01 57.63 15.13
N GLU A 950 83.01 56.94 16.28
CA GLU A 950 82.29 55.68 16.45
C GLU A 950 80.77 55.89 16.29
N GLN A 951 80.24 56.97 16.89
CA GLN A 951 78.84 57.37 16.78
C GLN A 951 78.43 57.60 15.33
N ALA A 952 79.26 58.29 14.55
CA ALA A 952 79.05 58.52 13.12
C ALA A 952 79.04 57.21 12.31
N GLN A 953 79.91 56.25 12.65
CA GLN A 953 79.95 54.94 11.99
C GLN A 953 78.69 54.13 12.28
N ILE A 954 78.25 54.08 13.56
CA ILE A 954 77.01 53.41 13.96
C ILE A 954 75.83 54.05 13.23
N GLN A 955 75.77 55.38 13.15
CA GLN A 955 74.71 56.09 12.44
C GLN A 955 74.67 55.76 10.93
N GLU A 956 75.82 55.69 10.27
CA GLU A 956 75.92 55.39 8.84
C GLU A 956 75.53 53.93 8.52
N GLU A 957 75.96 52.98 9.36
CA GLU A 957 75.51 51.58 9.26
C GLU A 957 74.00 51.46 9.51
N LEU A 958 73.48 52.19 10.50
CA LEU A 958 72.04 52.26 10.77
C LEU A 958 71.28 52.78 9.55
N LYS A 959 71.71 53.89 8.91
CA LYS A 959 71.06 54.41 7.69
C LYS A 959 70.97 53.37 6.57
N LYS A 960 72.02 52.56 6.38
CA LYS A 960 72.01 51.45 5.40
C LYS A 960 71.00 50.38 5.78
N GLN A 961 70.89 50.04 7.06
CA GLN A 961 69.89 49.10 7.55
C GLN A 961 68.46 49.65 7.40
N LEU A 962 68.22 50.95 7.65
CA LEU A 962 66.91 51.57 7.44
C LEU A 962 66.44 51.48 5.99
N GLN A 963 67.33 51.69 5.02
CA GLN A 963 67.02 51.49 3.60
C GLN A 963 66.64 50.03 3.29
N LYS A 964 67.26 49.07 3.98
CA LYS A 964 66.94 47.65 3.85
C LYS A 964 65.58 47.33 4.50
N LEU A 965 65.32 47.84 5.69
CA LEU A 965 64.05 47.66 6.40
C LEU A 965 62.86 48.21 5.61
N ALA A 966 63.01 49.39 5.00
CA ALA A 966 62.00 49.96 4.11
C ALA A 966 61.72 49.05 2.89
N LYS A 967 62.74 48.40 2.31
CA LYS A 967 62.57 47.44 1.21
C LYS A 967 61.90 46.13 1.64
N LEU A 968 61.95 45.78 2.92
CA LEU A 968 61.33 44.58 3.50
C LEU A 968 59.93 44.88 4.06
N ASN A 969 59.36 46.06 3.79
CA ASN A 969 58.08 46.53 4.32
C ASN A 969 58.02 46.56 5.86
N ALA A 970 59.15 46.76 6.54
CA ALA A 970 59.23 46.94 7.99
C ALA A 970 59.20 48.43 8.36
N ASP A 971 58.12 49.12 7.98
CA ASP A 971 58.03 50.59 8.04
C ASP A 971 58.06 51.15 9.48
N ALA A 972 57.45 50.44 10.44
CA ALA A 972 57.46 50.85 11.85
C ALA A 972 58.89 50.82 12.42
N ALA A 973 59.61 49.72 12.18
CA ALA A 973 61.02 49.58 12.55
C ALA A 973 61.91 50.63 11.86
N ALA A 974 61.68 50.90 10.57
CA ALA A 974 62.41 51.93 9.83
C ALA A 974 62.16 53.35 10.37
N LYS A 975 60.93 53.67 10.79
CA LYS A 975 60.60 54.96 11.41
C LYS A 975 61.27 55.12 12.77
N ALA A 976 61.21 54.09 13.62
CA ALA A 976 61.87 54.10 14.94
C ALA A 976 63.39 54.26 14.80
N GLY A 977 64.03 53.46 13.94
CA GLY A 977 65.45 53.60 13.69
C GLY A 977 65.84 54.93 13.00
N GLY A 978 64.93 55.56 12.26
CA GLY A 978 65.11 56.93 11.74
C GLY A 978 65.18 58.00 12.84
N ARG A 979 64.38 57.85 13.90
CA ARG A 979 64.48 58.71 15.10
C ARG A 979 65.80 58.48 15.82
N ALA A 980 66.19 57.22 16.02
CA ALA A 980 67.51 56.88 16.57
C ALA A 980 68.65 57.51 15.75
N SER A 981 68.63 57.40 14.42
CA SER A 981 69.65 58.00 13.55
C SER A 981 69.75 59.52 13.69
N SER A 982 68.61 60.19 13.94
CA SER A 982 68.56 61.64 14.16
C SER A 982 69.14 62.01 15.53
N ARG A 983 68.81 61.25 16.57
CA ARG A 983 69.37 61.39 17.93
C ARG A 983 70.88 61.14 17.96
N MET A 984 71.35 60.12 17.25
CA MET A 984 72.78 59.83 17.07
C MET A 984 73.54 60.98 16.41
N SER A 985 72.92 61.66 15.44
CA SER A 985 73.50 62.85 14.81
C SER A 985 73.71 63.98 15.81
N LYS A 986 72.71 64.25 16.65
CA LYS A 986 72.78 65.26 17.70
C LYS A 986 73.81 64.90 18.76
N ALA A 987 73.86 63.62 19.17
CA ALA A 987 74.87 63.13 20.10
C ALA A 987 76.29 63.41 19.58
N GLN A 988 76.54 63.15 18.30
CA GLN A 988 77.83 63.46 17.67
C GLN A 988 78.14 64.97 17.71
N GLU A 989 77.18 65.84 17.38
CA GLU A 989 77.36 67.31 17.45
C GLU A 989 77.71 67.77 18.88
N GLN A 990 77.10 67.17 19.91
CA GLN A 990 77.37 67.47 21.31
C GLN A 990 78.74 66.96 21.78
N MET A 991 79.18 65.80 21.28
CA MET A 991 80.55 65.31 21.52
C MET A 991 81.60 66.24 20.88
N ASP A 992 81.35 66.74 19.67
CA ASP A 992 82.22 67.71 19.00
C ASP A 992 82.27 69.06 19.74
N ALA A 993 81.19 69.41 20.46
CA ALA A 993 81.09 70.58 21.33
C ALA A 993 81.68 70.38 22.74
N ASP A 994 82.24 69.21 23.07
CA ASP A 994 82.75 68.84 24.41
C ASP A 994 81.67 68.79 25.52
N ASP A 995 80.39 68.56 25.17
CA ASP A 995 79.28 68.38 26.12
C ASP A 995 78.91 66.89 26.27
N ALA A 996 79.64 66.19 27.14
CA ALA A 996 79.44 64.77 27.41
C ALA A 996 78.08 64.44 28.07
N GLU A 997 77.44 65.40 28.75
CA GLU A 997 76.18 65.16 29.47
C GLU A 997 74.99 65.20 28.49
N GLN A 998 74.94 66.21 27.62
CA GLN A 998 73.93 66.25 26.56
C GLN A 998 74.15 65.14 25.52
N ALA A 999 75.40 64.85 25.16
CA ALA A 999 75.72 63.73 24.27
C ALA A 999 75.20 62.40 24.82
N GLY A 1000 75.48 62.08 26.09
CA GLY A 1000 75.00 60.85 26.72
C GLY A 1000 73.48 60.78 26.83
N GLY A 1001 72.79 61.92 27.01
CA GLY A 1001 71.32 61.98 27.00
C GLY A 1001 70.73 61.65 25.63
N GLU A 1002 71.26 62.23 24.55
CA GLU A 1002 70.84 61.94 23.18
C GLU A 1002 71.17 60.49 22.77
N GLU A 1003 72.31 59.93 23.21
CA GLU A 1003 72.66 58.52 23.01
C GLU A 1003 71.72 57.56 23.74
N GLU A 1004 71.25 57.90 24.94
CA GLU A 1004 70.30 57.10 25.71
C GLU A 1004 68.92 57.07 25.04
N GLU A 1005 68.43 58.21 24.55
CA GLU A 1005 67.22 58.26 23.74
C GLU A 1005 67.37 57.52 22.40
N ALA A 1006 68.53 57.64 21.74
CA ALA A 1006 68.82 56.87 20.53
C ALA A 1006 68.79 55.36 20.78
N LEU A 1007 69.30 54.91 21.94
CA LEU A 1007 69.27 53.50 22.33
C LEU A 1007 67.85 53.02 22.62
N ALA A 1008 66.99 53.87 23.20
CA ALA A 1008 65.57 53.58 23.38
C ALA A 1008 64.84 53.44 22.03
N ASP A 1009 65.02 54.38 21.10
CA ASP A 1009 64.46 54.28 19.75
C ASP A 1009 64.98 53.06 18.96
N LEU A 1010 66.23 52.62 19.19
CA LEU A 1010 66.75 51.37 18.63
C LEU A 1010 66.10 50.13 19.26
N ASN A 1011 65.72 50.15 20.53
CA ASN A 1011 64.95 49.07 21.15
C ASN A 1011 63.57 48.98 20.52
N ASP A 1012 62.87 50.10 20.41
CA ASP A 1012 61.57 50.15 19.74
C ASP A 1012 61.68 49.63 18.30
N ALA A 1013 62.72 50.03 17.57
CA ALA A 1013 62.97 49.53 16.21
C ALA A 1013 63.21 48.01 16.18
N GLN A 1014 63.85 47.45 17.19
CA GLN A 1014 64.10 46.01 17.31
C GLN A 1014 62.81 45.24 17.63
N ASP A 1015 62.00 45.75 18.54
CA ASP A 1015 60.73 45.13 18.95
C ASP A 1015 59.71 45.13 17.79
N GLU A 1016 59.58 46.27 17.09
CA GLU A 1016 58.73 46.40 15.89
C GLU A 1016 59.19 45.45 14.76
N LEU A 1017 60.50 45.28 14.59
CA LEU A 1017 61.06 44.36 13.61
C LEU A 1017 60.81 42.90 14.00
N GLU A 1018 60.92 42.57 15.29
CA GLU A 1018 60.62 41.23 15.78
C GLU A 1018 59.13 40.89 15.61
N GLN A 1019 58.23 41.84 15.86
CA GLN A 1019 56.80 41.68 15.61
C GLN A 1019 56.53 41.46 14.11
N THR A 1020 57.09 42.30 13.24
CA THR A 1020 56.97 42.13 11.77
C THR A 1020 57.49 40.75 11.32
N ARG A 1021 58.60 40.28 11.90
CA ARG A 1021 59.13 38.93 11.63
C ARG A 1021 58.16 37.84 12.08
N ARG A 1022 57.62 37.94 13.29
CA ARG A 1022 56.67 36.95 13.84
C ARG A 1022 55.40 36.87 12.98
N ASP A 1023 54.84 38.01 12.59
CA ASP A 1023 53.68 38.07 11.70
C ASP A 1023 53.98 37.41 10.33
N ALA A 1024 55.19 37.61 9.80
CA ALA A 1024 55.62 36.96 8.57
C ALA A 1024 55.85 35.44 8.74
N GLU A 1025 56.35 35.00 9.90
CA GLU A 1025 56.53 33.58 10.24
C GLU A 1025 55.19 32.87 10.41
N GLU A 1026 54.22 33.50 11.07
CA GLU A 1026 52.86 32.98 11.23
C GLU A 1026 52.19 32.82 9.86
N LYS A 1027 52.20 33.87 9.02
CA LYS A 1027 51.68 33.81 7.65
C LYS A 1027 52.35 32.72 6.81
N LEU A 1028 53.67 32.52 6.97
CA LEU A 1028 54.39 31.46 6.28
C LEU A 1028 53.95 30.07 6.77
N ALA A 1029 53.78 29.89 8.08
CA ALA A 1029 53.32 28.64 8.66
C ALA A 1029 51.90 28.29 8.20
N ASP A 1030 50.99 29.27 8.19
CA ASP A 1030 49.62 29.11 7.69
C ASP A 1030 49.60 28.70 6.22
N GLU A 1031 50.43 29.33 5.38
CA GLU A 1031 50.55 28.99 3.96
C GLU A 1031 51.10 27.56 3.76
N GLN A 1032 52.09 27.15 4.57
CA GLN A 1032 52.64 25.80 4.54
C GLN A 1032 51.63 24.73 4.98
N LEU A 1033 50.82 25.03 6.00
CA LEU A 1033 49.74 24.16 6.45
C LEU A 1033 48.65 24.03 5.40
N ALA A 1034 48.23 25.14 4.79
CA ALA A 1034 47.24 25.14 3.72
C ALA A 1034 47.72 24.29 2.52
N ARG A 1035 48.97 24.48 2.10
CA ARG A 1035 49.59 23.69 1.03
C ARG A 1035 49.67 22.21 1.39
N MET A 1036 50.03 21.88 2.62
CA MET A 1036 50.05 20.49 3.08
C MET A 1036 48.64 19.89 3.01
N GLY A 1037 47.61 20.63 3.41
CA GLY A 1037 46.21 20.24 3.27
C GLY A 1037 45.84 19.91 1.81
N ASP A 1038 46.22 20.78 0.87
CA ASP A 1038 45.97 20.55 -0.56
C ASP A 1038 46.71 19.33 -1.11
N GLN A 1039 47.98 19.14 -0.73
CA GLN A 1039 48.76 17.96 -1.13
C GLN A 1039 48.18 16.67 -0.57
N LEU A 1040 47.80 16.67 0.71
CA LEU A 1040 47.15 15.53 1.37
C LEU A 1040 45.81 15.20 0.71
N LYS A 1041 45.02 16.23 0.36
CA LYS A 1041 43.76 16.05 -0.36
C LYS A 1041 43.98 15.42 -1.73
N SER A 1042 44.94 15.91 -2.50
CA SER A 1042 45.30 15.33 -3.81
C SER A 1042 45.77 13.88 -3.71
N LEU A 1043 46.58 13.54 -2.71
CA LEU A 1043 47.01 12.17 -2.45
C LEU A 1043 45.82 11.29 -2.01
N SER A 1044 44.95 11.80 -1.14
CA SER A 1044 43.74 11.12 -0.69
C SER A 1044 42.79 10.78 -1.83
N GLU A 1045 42.50 11.75 -2.71
CA GLU A 1045 41.61 11.56 -3.86
C GLU A 1045 42.17 10.53 -4.84
N ARG A 1046 43.48 10.60 -5.15
CA ARG A 1046 44.14 9.62 -6.04
C ARG A 1046 44.21 8.23 -5.41
N GLN A 1047 44.51 8.12 -4.11
CA GLN A 1047 44.51 6.86 -3.38
C GLN A 1047 43.12 6.23 -3.34
N THR A 1048 42.09 7.03 -3.08
CA THR A 1048 40.69 6.56 -3.04
C THR A 1048 40.24 6.05 -4.42
N LYS A 1049 40.59 6.77 -5.48
CA LYS A 1049 40.32 6.33 -6.85
C LYS A 1049 41.01 4.99 -7.15
N LEU A 1050 42.29 4.86 -6.78
CA LEU A 1050 43.04 3.62 -6.99
C LEU A 1050 42.42 2.44 -6.25
N VAL A 1051 41.95 2.64 -5.00
CA VAL A 1051 41.21 1.62 -4.25
C VAL A 1051 39.96 1.18 -5.03
N GLY A 1052 39.14 2.13 -5.51
CA GLY A 1052 37.95 1.82 -6.30
C GLY A 1052 38.26 1.06 -7.60
N ASP A 1053 39.30 1.45 -8.32
CA ASP A 1053 39.73 0.76 -9.54
C ASP A 1053 40.23 -0.67 -9.22
N ALA A 1054 40.96 -0.86 -8.11
CA ALA A 1054 41.45 -2.16 -7.66
C ALA A 1054 40.30 -3.09 -7.23
N GLU A 1055 39.30 -2.57 -6.51
CA GLU A 1055 38.07 -3.30 -6.16
C GLU A 1055 37.27 -3.71 -7.40
N GLY A 1056 37.23 -2.85 -8.42
CA GLY A 1056 36.61 -3.17 -9.71
C GLY A 1056 37.26 -4.38 -10.39
N PHE A 1057 38.60 -4.45 -10.39
CA PHE A 1057 39.32 -5.61 -10.91
C PHE A 1057 39.13 -6.87 -10.05
N ASP A 1058 39.01 -6.72 -8.73
CA ASP A 1058 38.72 -7.85 -7.85
C ASP A 1058 37.33 -8.43 -8.11
N LYS A 1059 36.32 -7.58 -8.27
CA LYS A 1059 34.96 -8.01 -8.64
C LYS A 1059 34.94 -8.77 -9.96
N ILE A 1060 35.63 -8.25 -10.99
CA ILE A 1060 35.75 -8.94 -12.29
C ILE A 1060 36.40 -10.32 -12.12
N ARG A 1061 37.44 -10.42 -11.28
CA ARG A 1061 38.10 -11.69 -10.98
C ARG A 1061 37.16 -12.66 -10.25
N HIS A 1062 36.34 -12.16 -9.33
CA HIS A 1062 35.38 -12.98 -8.59
C HIS A 1062 34.24 -13.49 -9.50
N ASP A 1063 33.76 -12.65 -10.43
CA ASP A 1063 32.66 -12.96 -11.34
C ASP A 1063 33.10 -13.84 -12.54
N ALA A 1064 34.29 -13.60 -13.11
CA ALA A 1064 34.76 -14.25 -14.33
C ALA A 1064 35.86 -15.33 -14.09
N GLY A 1065 36.31 -15.51 -12.84
CA GLY A 1065 37.29 -16.52 -12.43
C GLY A 1065 38.76 -16.17 -12.68
N ASP A 1066 39.10 -15.56 -13.82
CA ASP A 1066 40.46 -15.07 -14.11
C ASP A 1066 40.42 -13.74 -14.88
N LEU A 1067 41.45 -12.91 -14.69
CA LEU A 1067 41.59 -11.66 -15.43
C LEU A 1067 42.15 -11.92 -16.83
N THR A 1068 41.56 -11.26 -17.82
CA THR A 1068 42.08 -11.24 -19.20
C THR A 1068 43.48 -10.60 -19.24
N ARG A 1069 44.23 -10.85 -20.32
CA ARG A 1069 45.58 -10.30 -20.49
C ARG A 1069 45.60 -8.76 -20.40
N GLY A 1070 44.59 -8.08 -20.93
CA GLY A 1070 44.44 -6.62 -20.82
C GLY A 1070 44.15 -6.16 -19.39
N GLN A 1071 43.28 -6.86 -18.66
CA GLN A 1071 42.97 -6.53 -17.27
C GLN A 1071 44.15 -6.76 -16.32
N ARG A 1072 44.98 -7.79 -16.56
CA ARG A 1072 46.24 -7.99 -15.79
C ARG A 1072 47.24 -6.86 -16.00
N VAL A 1073 47.28 -6.27 -17.19
CA VAL A 1073 48.08 -5.06 -17.45
C VAL A 1073 47.49 -3.87 -16.69
N GLY A 1074 46.16 -3.75 -16.64
CA GLY A 1074 45.46 -2.77 -15.80
C GLY A 1074 45.84 -2.86 -14.32
N VAL A 1075 45.77 -4.05 -13.71
CA VAL A 1075 46.17 -4.27 -12.31
C VAL A 1075 47.65 -3.95 -12.08
N ARG A 1076 48.53 -4.35 -13.00
CA ARG A 1076 49.96 -4.02 -12.90
C ARG A 1076 50.22 -2.50 -13.00
N ASN A 1077 49.45 -1.78 -13.82
CA ASN A 1077 49.50 -0.32 -13.88
C ASN A 1077 49.02 0.31 -12.57
N LEU A 1078 47.97 -0.23 -11.93
CA LEU A 1078 47.56 0.22 -10.59
C LEU A 1078 48.70 0.04 -9.59
N GLY A 1079 49.46 -1.07 -9.65
CA GLY A 1079 50.65 -1.25 -8.80
C GLY A 1079 51.74 -0.19 -9.02
N GLN A 1080 51.94 0.25 -10.26
CA GLN A 1080 52.86 1.36 -10.57
C GLN A 1080 52.35 2.69 -10.03
N ILE A 1081 51.06 2.98 -10.18
CA ILE A 1081 50.44 4.19 -9.63
C ILE A 1081 50.55 4.20 -8.10
N GLN A 1082 50.30 3.06 -7.45
CA GLN A 1082 50.40 2.89 -6.00
C GLN A 1082 51.84 3.14 -5.52
N SER A 1083 52.84 2.64 -6.23
CA SER A 1083 54.26 2.91 -5.95
C SER A 1083 54.59 4.39 -6.10
N GLY A 1084 54.03 5.07 -7.11
CA GLY A 1084 54.20 6.51 -7.28
C GLY A 1084 53.58 7.30 -6.11
N LEU A 1085 52.37 6.94 -5.67
CA LEU A 1085 51.71 7.56 -4.52
C LEU A 1085 52.51 7.34 -3.23
N LYS A 1086 53.10 6.15 -3.04
CA LYS A 1086 54.02 5.86 -1.93
C LYS A 1086 55.21 6.81 -1.93
N GLU A 1087 55.88 6.97 -3.07
CA GLU A 1087 57.06 7.85 -3.19
C GLU A 1087 56.69 9.31 -2.89
N GLU A 1088 55.59 9.82 -3.46
CA GLU A 1088 55.09 11.16 -3.17
C GLU A 1088 54.75 11.36 -1.68
N THR A 1089 54.13 10.35 -1.05
CA THR A 1089 53.81 10.36 0.38
C THR A 1089 55.08 10.36 1.24
N GLY A 1090 56.08 9.56 0.86
CA GLY A 1090 57.39 9.52 1.51
C GLY A 1090 58.16 10.84 1.40
N ASP A 1091 58.01 11.57 0.30
CA ASP A 1091 58.60 12.90 0.14
C ASP A 1091 57.89 13.96 1.00
N LEU A 1092 56.58 13.85 1.20
CA LEU A 1092 55.84 14.71 2.12
C LEU A 1092 56.29 14.50 3.58
N VAL A 1093 56.52 13.25 3.98
CA VAL A 1093 57.07 12.91 5.31
C VAL A 1093 58.40 13.60 5.58
N LYS A 1094 59.29 13.72 4.58
CA LYS A 1094 60.61 14.35 4.74
C LYS A 1094 60.53 15.86 4.98
N ARG A 1095 59.42 16.50 4.64
CA ARG A 1095 59.23 17.96 4.79
C ARG A 1095 58.60 18.34 6.14
N LEU A 1096 58.20 17.34 6.95
CA LEU A 1096 57.41 17.52 8.17
C LEU A 1096 58.23 17.44 9.46
N ASP A 1097 59.34 18.20 9.54
CA ASP A 1097 60.19 18.24 10.74
C ASP A 1097 59.51 18.85 11.97
N GLY A 1098 58.44 19.65 11.78
CA GLY A 1098 57.69 20.30 12.86
C GLY A 1098 56.43 19.56 13.36
N ALA A 1099 56.01 18.47 12.70
CA ALA A 1099 54.72 17.82 12.97
C ALA A 1099 54.86 16.28 13.12
N PRO A 1100 55.39 15.79 14.26
CA PRO A 1100 55.78 14.39 14.43
C PRO A 1100 54.59 13.41 14.29
N VAL A 1101 53.39 13.82 14.68
CA VAL A 1101 52.16 13.01 14.58
C VAL A 1101 51.71 12.84 13.12
N PHE A 1102 51.77 13.92 12.32
CA PHE A 1102 51.46 13.88 10.90
C PHE A 1102 52.48 13.02 10.15
N ALA A 1103 53.77 13.21 10.43
CA ALA A 1103 54.84 12.42 9.83
C ALA A 1103 54.71 10.92 10.13
N LEU A 1104 54.34 10.53 11.36
CA LEU A 1104 54.14 9.13 11.73
C LEU A 1104 52.97 8.49 10.97
N THR A 1105 51.85 9.20 10.86
CA THR A 1105 50.66 8.70 10.18
C THR A 1105 50.90 8.55 8.67
N LEU A 1106 51.60 9.51 8.06
CA LEU A 1106 52.00 9.43 6.65
C LEU A 1106 53.02 8.32 6.37
N ARG A 1107 53.95 8.05 7.28
CA ARG A 1107 54.84 6.87 7.17
C ARG A 1107 54.03 5.58 7.14
N ARG A 1108 53.07 5.42 8.06
CA ARG A 1108 52.20 4.24 8.08
C ARG A 1108 51.37 4.14 6.80
N ALA A 1109 50.85 5.24 6.28
CA ALA A 1109 50.16 5.26 4.99
C ALA A 1109 51.10 4.80 3.86
N SER A 1110 52.34 5.30 3.82
CA SER A 1110 53.35 4.85 2.87
C SER A 1110 53.69 3.37 2.99
N ASP A 1111 53.73 2.80 4.20
CA ASP A 1111 53.99 1.37 4.42
C ASP A 1111 52.81 0.50 3.93
N ASP A 1112 51.58 0.94 4.23
CA ASP A 1112 50.35 0.32 3.73
C ASP A 1112 50.31 0.38 2.18
N MET A 1113 50.73 1.50 1.58
CA MET A 1113 50.83 1.63 0.13
C MET A 1113 51.88 0.72 -0.48
N ASP A 1114 53.01 0.51 0.18
CA ASP A 1114 54.07 -0.39 -0.29
C ASP A 1114 53.57 -1.83 -0.37
N SER A 1115 52.84 -2.25 0.67
CA SER A 1115 52.20 -3.56 0.73
C SER A 1115 51.18 -3.74 -0.40
N ALA A 1116 50.33 -2.73 -0.63
CA ALA A 1116 49.38 -2.72 -1.73
C ALA A 1116 50.06 -2.72 -3.11
N ALA A 1117 51.14 -1.96 -3.29
CA ALA A 1117 51.89 -1.89 -4.54
C ALA A 1117 52.54 -3.24 -4.88
N ALA A 1118 53.10 -3.94 -3.88
CA ALA A 1118 53.67 -5.28 -4.05
C ALA A 1118 52.60 -6.31 -4.46
N GLY A 1119 51.42 -6.26 -3.83
CA GLY A 1119 50.27 -7.10 -4.19
C GLY A 1119 49.82 -6.87 -5.63
N LEU A 1120 49.55 -5.62 -6.00
CA LEU A 1120 49.10 -5.22 -7.34
C LEU A 1120 50.15 -5.53 -8.42
N ALA A 1121 51.44 -5.35 -8.15
CA ALA A 1121 52.54 -5.71 -9.06
C ALA A 1121 52.60 -7.22 -9.33
N ALA A 1122 52.28 -8.03 -8.32
CA ALA A 1122 52.10 -9.47 -8.41
C ALA A 1122 50.74 -9.88 -9.02
N ILE A 1123 49.95 -8.91 -9.50
CA ILE A 1123 48.60 -9.09 -10.05
C ILE A 1123 47.64 -9.67 -8.99
N LYS A 1124 47.90 -9.45 -7.70
CA LYS A 1124 46.97 -9.80 -6.62
C LYS A 1124 46.02 -8.62 -6.37
N THR A 1125 44.75 -8.95 -6.21
CA THR A 1125 43.66 -8.04 -5.80
C THR A 1125 42.96 -8.61 -4.57
N ASP A 1126 43.63 -9.55 -3.89
CA ASP A 1126 43.10 -10.22 -2.72
C ASP A 1126 42.87 -9.25 -1.57
N GLN A 1127 42.13 -9.75 -0.58
CA GLN A 1127 41.68 -8.94 0.54
C GLN A 1127 42.84 -8.29 1.30
N GLU A 1128 44.00 -8.97 1.40
CA GLU A 1128 45.22 -8.41 1.98
C GLU A 1128 45.73 -7.17 1.21
N THR A 1129 45.75 -7.24 -0.13
CA THR A 1129 46.17 -6.11 -0.99
C THR A 1129 45.17 -4.94 -0.90
N LEU A 1130 43.86 -5.23 -0.92
CA LEU A 1130 42.82 -4.21 -0.84
C LEU A 1130 42.73 -3.56 0.55
N ASP A 1131 42.90 -4.33 1.62
CA ASP A 1131 42.86 -3.81 2.98
C ASP A 1131 44.05 -2.89 3.25
N ALA A 1132 45.23 -3.20 2.72
CA ALA A 1132 46.39 -2.29 2.76
C ALA A 1132 46.09 -0.98 1.99
N ALA A 1133 45.50 -1.06 0.79
CA ALA A 1133 45.14 0.11 0.01
C ALA A 1133 44.07 0.99 0.69
N ARG A 1134 43.07 0.36 1.35
CA ARG A 1134 42.02 1.03 2.15
C ARG A 1134 42.59 1.65 3.43
N ALA A 1135 43.51 0.96 4.11
CA ALA A 1135 44.17 1.48 5.30
C ALA A 1135 44.93 2.77 4.98
N ALA A 1136 45.65 2.82 3.86
CA ALA A 1136 46.29 4.04 3.37
C ALA A 1136 45.26 5.16 3.10
N ALA A 1137 44.15 4.86 2.41
CA ALA A 1137 43.09 5.84 2.14
C ALA A 1137 42.48 6.41 3.44
N LYS A 1138 42.16 5.55 4.40
CA LYS A 1138 41.61 5.92 5.70
C LYS A 1138 42.57 6.81 6.51
N ARG A 1139 43.87 6.57 6.43
CA ARG A 1139 44.88 7.42 7.10
C ARG A 1139 44.93 8.82 6.52
N PHE A 1140 44.79 8.97 5.20
CA PHE A 1140 44.68 10.31 4.62
C PHE A 1140 43.42 11.03 5.06
N GLU A 1141 42.29 10.33 5.09
CA GLU A 1141 41.02 10.88 5.58
C GLU A 1141 41.16 11.38 7.03
N GLN A 1142 41.75 10.57 7.92
CA GLN A 1142 42.04 10.96 9.31
C GLN A 1142 42.93 12.22 9.40
N LEU A 1143 43.94 12.32 8.54
CA LEU A 1143 44.83 13.49 8.52
C LEU A 1143 44.10 14.74 8.01
N MET A 1144 43.26 14.61 6.99
CA MET A 1144 42.44 15.73 6.50
C MET A 1144 41.44 16.20 7.56
N ASP A 1145 40.81 15.28 8.28
CA ASP A 1145 39.87 15.63 9.35
C ASP A 1145 40.56 16.30 10.54
N ALA A 1146 41.80 15.89 10.86
CA ALA A 1146 42.61 16.56 11.85
C ALA A 1146 42.95 18.00 11.43
N LEU A 1147 43.29 18.23 10.16
CA LEU A 1147 43.56 19.57 9.60
C LEU A 1147 42.34 20.49 9.64
N LYS A 1148 41.13 19.98 9.35
CA LYS A 1148 39.89 20.79 9.38
C LYS A 1148 39.48 21.25 10.78
N ARG A 1149 39.89 20.55 11.83
CA ARG A 1149 39.50 20.88 13.22
C ARG A 1149 40.22 22.11 13.77
N ASP A 1150 41.40 22.45 13.24
CA ASP A 1150 42.17 23.62 13.67
C ASP A 1150 41.68 24.94 13.03
N ASP A 1151 41.06 24.90 11.85
CA ASP A 1151 40.49 26.10 11.19
C ASP A 1151 39.34 26.75 12.01
N GLY A 1152 38.75 26.02 12.96
CA GLY A 1152 37.60 26.46 13.77
C GLY A 1152 37.91 26.99 15.16
N LYS A 1153 39.17 26.97 15.62
CA LYS A 1153 39.54 27.39 16.99
C LYS A 1153 40.76 28.31 17.03
N ASN A 1154 40.67 29.47 16.39
CA ASN A 1154 41.50 30.61 16.80
C ASN A 1154 40.80 31.41 17.90
N GLY A 1155 40.80 30.80 19.09
CA GLY A 1155 40.50 31.43 20.36
C GLY A 1155 41.47 30.84 21.38
N GLY A 1156 42.55 31.56 21.66
CA GLY A 1156 43.57 31.14 22.61
C GLY A 1156 42.97 30.79 23.98
N GLN A 1157 43.62 29.82 24.65
CA GLN A 1157 43.27 29.19 25.93
C GLN A 1157 42.37 27.94 25.80
N GLY A 1158 42.98 26.82 25.44
CA GLY A 1158 42.35 25.49 25.59
C GLY A 1158 43.34 24.32 25.46
N ALA A 1159 44.34 24.47 24.58
CA ALA A 1159 45.26 23.37 24.26
C ALA A 1159 46.29 23.01 25.35
N ALA A 1160 46.33 23.74 26.48
CA ALA A 1160 47.24 23.44 27.59
C ALA A 1160 46.61 22.56 28.69
N ARG A 1161 45.29 22.28 28.66
CA ARG A 1161 44.63 21.47 29.71
C ARG A 1161 44.29 20.04 29.29
N GLU A 1162 44.06 19.77 28.01
CA GLU A 1162 43.71 18.41 27.55
C GLU A 1162 44.93 17.49 27.36
N ALA A 1163 46.16 18.04 27.34
CA ALA A 1163 47.39 17.24 27.31
C ALA A 1163 47.84 16.71 28.69
N GLU A 1164 47.29 17.24 29.78
CA GLU A 1164 47.66 16.85 31.16
C GLU A 1164 46.72 15.78 31.74
N GLU A 1165 45.48 15.67 31.25
CA GLU A 1165 44.50 14.67 31.72
C GLU A 1165 44.63 13.30 31.01
N ALA A 1166 45.18 13.25 29.81
CA ALA A 1166 45.43 11.99 29.09
C ALA A 1166 46.66 11.21 29.62
N ALA A 1167 47.53 11.84 30.41
CA ALA A 1167 48.71 11.21 31.00
C ALA A 1167 48.49 10.62 32.40
N ALA A 1168 47.33 10.85 33.03
CA ALA A 1168 47.03 10.40 34.39
C ALA A 1168 46.13 9.13 34.45
N GLY A 1169 45.61 8.64 33.32
CA GLY A 1169 44.68 7.51 33.26
C GLY A 1169 45.29 6.11 33.13
N GLU A 1170 46.59 5.99 32.80
CA GLU A 1170 47.24 4.71 32.52
C GLU A 1170 48.27 4.31 33.60
N ALA A 1171 47.82 4.20 34.86
CA ALA A 1171 48.67 3.67 35.92
C ALA A 1171 47.92 2.94 37.05
N THR A 1172 46.94 2.07 36.74
CA THR A 1172 46.49 1.06 37.73
C THR A 1172 45.97 -0.22 37.06
N ALA A 1173 46.86 -1.17 36.75
CA ALA A 1173 46.48 -2.58 36.63
C ALA A 1173 47.68 -3.49 36.90
N SER A 1174 47.75 -4.08 38.09
CA SER A 1174 48.64 -5.20 38.40
C SER A 1174 48.12 -6.50 37.76
N PRO A 1175 48.99 -7.47 37.40
CA PRO A 1175 48.65 -8.59 36.52
C PRO A 1175 48.13 -9.82 37.30
N PRO A 1176 47.25 -10.67 36.71
CA PRO A 1176 47.00 -11.99 37.25
C PRO A 1176 47.96 -13.02 36.64
N ARG A 1177 48.53 -13.88 37.48
CA ARG A 1177 49.28 -15.09 37.11
C ARG A 1177 48.38 -16.16 36.48
N PRO A 1178 48.93 -17.08 35.67
CA PRO A 1178 48.16 -18.02 34.86
C PRO A 1178 47.79 -19.29 35.65
N ARG A 1179 46.66 -19.93 35.30
CA ARG A 1179 46.41 -21.36 35.54
C ARG A 1179 45.29 -21.92 34.64
N SER A 1180 45.70 -22.81 33.74
CA SER A 1180 45.07 -24.11 33.41
C SER A 1180 43.53 -24.21 33.44
N ARG A 1181 42.89 -24.31 32.27
CA ARG A 1181 42.57 -25.57 31.57
C ARG A 1181 42.01 -25.27 30.20
#